data_AF-A0A803TKD9-F1
#
_entry.id   AF-A0A803TKD9-F1
#
_cell.length_a   1.000
_cell.length_b   1.000
_cell.length_c   1.000
_cell.angle_alpha   90.00
_cell.angle_beta   90.00
_cell.angle_gamma   90.00
#
_symmetry.space_group_name_H-M   'P 1'
#
loop_
_entity.id
_entity.type
_entity.pdbx_description
1 polymer ?
#
loop_
_entity_poly.entity_id
_entity_poly.type
_entity_poly.pdbx_seq_one_letter_code
_entity_poly.pdbx_strand_id
1 'polypeptide(L)'
;MAGEIQEKPRMNFPFPYAPYPIQEEFMAKLYQVLETGKIGIFESPTGTGKSLSLICGALTWLRDFEEKTKQEEAQLLAGEINGKDTNKQLEKGITESATNQVSTGEPDWITQFVQKKEEREATQRLKEEQIRKKKREARLEQIRHNVQLKYASKRKRSEEEEEMKQLLQLSQDILSSPSESGALEPLDQGEEELILAEYESDDEKKVGNRLSEADDDDDDIEEEHVTKIYYCSRTHSQLAQFVHEVQKSPFGKEIRLASLGSRQNLCVNEEVRRMGAVQLINDRCMEMQKNKHEKKSTGEETEKKKTRVSRTVCPFYSYEHMQFLRDEVLVQVKDIEQLVTLGKEMKACPYYGSRHAIPAAQLVVLPYQMLLHDATRNASGIKLKDQVVIIDEAHNLIDTITCIYSAQVSGSQVNRCWGTLKRLKAKNLMYIKQILFLLERFVIVLGGNVNQNPKTQNISEAGVELKSINDFLFLCQIDNINLFKVQHYCEKSLISRKLFGFVERYGAAGAVKIRKADQKMSGLQNFLETLNKRQGEEGIPQDSSEEAEDDQPKMASPLMHIEGFLAALTNANQDGRVILSRQGTLALSSLKFLLLNPAVHFAKVLKECRAVIIAGGTMQPIADFREQLLQSAGASADRIEEFSCGHVIPPDNILPIILCSGPSNQQLDFTYEKRGLPQMMEETGRILCNLCNIVPGGMVCFFPSYEYEKQVYMHWGKTGLLTQLAAKKKIFQEPKRANQVEQVLAEYAKCIKRCNQTGGPMTGALLFSVVGGKMSEGINFSDDLGRCVIMVGMPYPNIKSPELQEKIAYLNKTMPKAAGQAPGRMLIDNLCMKAVNQSIGRAIRHQKDFASIVLLDHRYSRPAIFNKLPQWIKSQTQVKAGFGPAFAALRKFHWEKKSNGEAVSS
;
A
#
# COMPACT_ATOMS: atom_id res chain seq x y z
N MET A 1 49.90 3.88 -32.13
CA MET A 1 48.47 3.52 -32.27
C MET A 1 47.90 3.42 -30.87
N ALA A 2 47.40 4.54 -30.35
CA ALA A 2 46.64 4.57 -29.10
C ALA A 2 45.18 4.26 -29.48
N GLY A 3 44.63 3.19 -28.90
CA GLY A 3 43.25 2.80 -29.14
C GLY A 3 42.32 3.83 -28.51
N GLU A 4 41.50 4.47 -29.34
CA GLU A 4 40.35 5.25 -28.94
C GLU A 4 39.44 4.35 -28.08
N ILE A 5 39.40 4.63 -26.78
CA ILE A 5 38.34 4.15 -25.91
C ILE A 5 37.09 4.89 -26.37
N GLN A 6 36.20 4.19 -27.08
CA GLN A 6 34.85 4.68 -27.35
C GLN A 6 34.17 4.97 -26.01
N GLU A 7 34.15 6.23 -25.60
CA GLU A 7 33.28 6.71 -24.53
C GLU A 7 31.84 6.43 -24.96
N LYS A 8 31.16 5.52 -24.25
CA LYS A 8 29.71 5.36 -24.39
C LYS A 8 29.06 6.74 -24.20
N PRO A 9 28.10 7.15 -25.04
CA PRO A 9 27.42 8.42 -24.87
C PRO A 9 26.83 8.47 -23.45
N ARG A 10 27.29 9.42 -22.64
CA ARG A 10 26.74 9.66 -21.31
C ARG A 10 25.31 10.15 -21.49
N MET A 11 24.35 9.28 -21.21
CA MET A 11 22.93 9.66 -21.14
C MET A 11 22.78 10.75 -20.08
N ASN A 12 22.28 11.92 -20.49
CA ASN A 12 22.12 13.05 -19.61
C ASN A 12 20.74 12.98 -18.94
N PHE A 13 20.71 12.72 -17.64
CA PHE A 13 19.47 12.65 -16.86
C PHE A 13 19.22 13.99 -16.15
N PRO A 14 18.13 14.71 -16.47
CA PRO A 14 17.74 15.88 -15.69
C PRO A 14 17.53 15.49 -14.23
N PHE A 15 18.30 16.10 -13.33
CA PHE A 15 18.27 15.82 -11.91
C PHE A 15 18.23 17.14 -11.12
N PRO A 16 17.51 17.22 -9.98
CA PRO A 16 17.37 18.49 -9.25
C PRO A 16 18.68 19.01 -8.62
N TYR A 17 19.73 18.20 -8.59
CA TYR A 17 21.08 18.54 -8.14
C TYR A 17 22.11 17.67 -8.87
N ALA A 18 23.41 17.81 -8.60
CA ALA A 18 24.42 16.93 -9.19
C ALA A 18 24.23 15.49 -8.66
N PRO A 19 23.90 14.50 -9.51
CA PRO A 19 23.65 13.13 -9.06
C PRO A 19 24.95 12.47 -8.58
N TYR A 20 24.84 11.56 -7.61
CA TYR A 20 25.97 10.70 -7.25
C TYR A 20 26.26 9.69 -8.37
N PRO A 21 27.50 9.20 -8.52
CA PRO A 21 27.82 8.19 -9.54
C PRO A 21 26.94 6.94 -9.48
N ILE A 22 26.57 6.50 -8.27
CA ILE A 22 25.66 5.36 -8.08
C ILE A 22 24.22 5.65 -8.54
N GLN A 23 23.79 6.92 -8.50
CA GLN A 23 22.47 7.34 -8.99
C GLN A 23 22.47 7.38 -10.51
N GLU A 24 23.56 7.83 -11.14
CA GLU A 24 23.74 7.78 -12.59
C GLU A 24 23.71 6.34 -13.11
N GLU A 25 24.42 5.42 -12.43
CA GLU A 25 24.41 4.00 -12.77
C GLU A 25 23.00 3.40 -12.63
N PHE A 26 22.30 3.73 -11.55
CA PHE A 26 20.91 3.32 -11.35
C PHE A 26 19.99 3.82 -12.47
N MET A 27 20.06 5.11 -12.82
CA MET A 27 19.23 5.71 -13.86
C MET A 27 19.54 5.12 -15.24
N ALA A 28 20.82 4.93 -15.57
CA ALA A 28 21.24 4.32 -16.83
C ALA A 28 20.72 2.89 -16.96
N LYS A 29 20.82 2.09 -15.89
CA LYS A 29 20.34 0.71 -15.89
C LYS A 29 18.82 0.64 -15.95
N LEU A 30 18.12 1.51 -15.22
CA LEU A 30 16.68 1.65 -15.28
C LEU A 30 16.21 1.98 -16.70
N TYR A 31 16.82 2.97 -17.34
CA TYR A 31 16.50 3.36 -18.71
C TYR A 31 16.67 2.19 -19.68
N GLN A 32 17.77 1.43 -19.58
CA GLN A 32 18.01 0.27 -20.44
C GLN A 32 16.94 -0.84 -20.26
N VAL A 33 16.56 -1.15 -19.02
CA VAL A 33 15.54 -2.16 -18.72
C VAL A 33 14.17 -1.71 -19.25
N LEU A 34 13.86 -0.42 -19.10
CA LEU A 34 12.67 0.17 -19.68
C LEU A 34 12.74 0.07 -21.20
N GLU A 35 13.79 0.55 -21.88
CA GLU A 35 13.87 0.51 -23.35
C GLU A 35 13.76 -0.90 -23.93
N THR A 36 14.30 -1.91 -23.24
CA THR A 36 14.24 -3.31 -23.69
C THR A 36 12.97 -4.07 -23.31
N GLY A 37 12.04 -3.48 -22.56
CA GLY A 37 10.79 -4.16 -22.17
C GLY A 37 11.00 -5.33 -21.18
N LYS A 38 11.99 -5.20 -20.30
CA LYS A 38 12.39 -6.27 -19.37
C LYS A 38 11.76 -6.10 -17.98
N ILE A 39 11.98 -7.13 -17.15
CA ILE A 39 11.64 -7.13 -15.73
C ILE A 39 12.92 -6.82 -14.97
N GLY A 40 12.96 -5.68 -14.29
CA GLY A 40 14.12 -5.23 -13.52
C GLY A 40 13.94 -5.43 -12.02
N ILE A 41 14.88 -6.07 -11.33
CA ILE A 41 14.95 -6.11 -9.87
C ILE A 41 16.05 -5.14 -9.43
N PHE A 42 15.65 -4.05 -8.77
CA PHE A 42 16.54 -2.98 -8.34
C PHE A 42 16.66 -2.95 -6.81
N GLU A 43 17.85 -3.23 -6.30
CA GLU A 43 18.19 -3.00 -4.90
C GLU A 43 18.93 -1.67 -4.77
N SER A 44 18.41 -0.75 -3.96
CA SER A 44 19.08 0.53 -3.67
C SER A 44 18.93 0.85 -2.20
N PRO A 45 20.03 0.87 -1.41
CA PRO A 45 19.96 1.11 0.04
C PRO A 45 19.20 2.38 0.41
N THR A 46 18.65 2.42 1.62
CA THR A 46 17.96 3.59 2.15
C THR A 46 18.88 4.83 2.14
N GLY A 47 18.33 6.00 1.81
CA GLY A 47 19.11 7.25 1.82
C GLY A 47 19.96 7.54 0.59
N THR A 48 19.98 6.65 -0.39
CA THR A 48 20.73 6.81 -1.66
C THR A 48 20.00 7.66 -2.72
N GLY A 49 18.79 8.16 -2.42
CA GLY A 49 17.96 8.88 -3.38
C GLY A 49 17.27 7.97 -4.41
N LYS A 50 16.92 6.74 -4.01
CA LYS A 50 16.21 5.74 -4.85
C LYS A 50 14.98 6.33 -5.54
N SER A 51 14.10 6.99 -4.80
CA SER A 51 12.84 7.51 -5.32
C SER A 51 13.08 8.59 -6.39
N LEU A 52 13.96 9.56 -6.14
CA LEU A 52 14.41 10.52 -7.16
C LEU A 52 15.08 9.87 -8.38
N SER A 53 15.89 8.82 -8.18
CA SER A 53 16.54 8.10 -9.29
C SER A 53 15.53 7.33 -10.13
N LEU A 54 14.51 6.73 -9.51
CA LEU A 54 13.38 6.11 -10.21
C LEU A 54 12.59 7.14 -11.01
N ILE A 55 12.28 8.32 -10.40
CA ILE A 55 11.54 9.40 -11.06
C ILE A 55 12.32 9.90 -12.27
N CYS A 56 13.56 10.34 -12.09
CA CYS A 56 14.32 11.00 -13.15
C CYS A 56 14.67 10.00 -14.27
N GLY A 57 15.08 8.77 -13.94
CA GLY A 57 15.36 7.76 -14.95
C GLY A 57 14.13 7.34 -15.74
N ALA A 58 12.98 7.10 -15.08
CA ALA A 58 11.77 6.65 -15.76
C ALA A 58 11.06 7.76 -16.54
N LEU A 59 11.03 9.00 -16.03
CA LEU A 59 10.42 10.12 -16.74
C LEU A 59 11.28 10.61 -17.91
N THR A 60 12.61 10.51 -17.81
CA THR A 60 13.50 10.74 -18.97
C THR A 60 13.20 9.72 -20.06
N TRP A 61 13.12 8.43 -19.71
CA TRP A 61 12.72 7.39 -20.67
C TRP A 61 11.35 7.66 -21.29
N LEU A 62 10.35 8.04 -20.48
CA LEU A 62 9.00 8.32 -21.00
C LEU A 62 9.00 9.46 -22.02
N ARG A 63 9.68 10.56 -21.72
CA ARG A 63 9.80 11.70 -22.63
C ARG A 63 10.50 11.31 -23.93
N ASP A 64 11.63 10.64 -23.84
CA ASP A 64 12.41 10.21 -25.00
C ASP A 64 11.62 9.18 -25.85
N PHE A 65 10.87 8.28 -25.20
CA PHE A 65 10.03 7.29 -25.85
C PHE A 65 8.85 7.94 -26.58
N GLU A 66 8.17 8.91 -25.96
CA GLU A 66 7.11 9.70 -26.59
C GLU A 66 7.64 10.49 -27.80
N GLU A 67 8.82 11.12 -27.67
CA GLU A 67 9.47 11.85 -28.75
C GLU A 67 9.86 10.94 -29.92
N LYS A 68 10.49 9.79 -29.63
CA LYS A 68 10.86 8.79 -30.64
C LYS A 68 9.64 8.22 -31.35
N THR A 69 8.58 7.88 -30.61
CA THR A 69 7.31 7.43 -31.19
C THR A 69 6.73 8.49 -32.11
N LYS A 70 6.72 9.76 -31.69
CA LYS A 70 6.24 10.89 -32.50
C LYS A 70 7.07 11.10 -33.77
N GLN A 71 8.39 10.91 -33.70
CA GLN A 71 9.28 10.99 -34.86
C GLN A 71 9.07 9.82 -35.83
N GLU A 72 8.92 8.58 -35.33
CA GLU A 72 8.61 7.40 -36.13
C GLU A 72 7.26 7.53 -36.84
N GLU A 73 6.23 7.99 -36.13
CA GLU A 73 4.91 8.31 -36.71
C GLU A 73 5.04 9.38 -37.81
N ALA A 74 5.82 10.45 -37.57
CA ALA A 74 6.03 11.50 -38.56
C ALA A 74 6.81 11.03 -39.81
N GLN A 75 7.79 10.14 -39.64
CA GLN A 75 8.55 9.55 -40.74
C GLN A 75 7.67 8.65 -41.62
N LEU A 76 6.82 7.80 -41.01
CA LEU A 76 5.85 6.97 -41.73
C LEU A 76 4.90 7.83 -42.59
N LEU A 77 4.46 8.96 -42.06
CA LEU A 77 3.61 9.91 -42.77
C LEU A 77 4.34 10.65 -43.91
N ALA A 78 5.62 10.98 -43.73
CA ALA A 78 6.43 11.65 -44.74
C ALA A 78 6.81 10.71 -45.92
N GLY A 79 6.99 9.41 -45.66
CA GLY A 79 7.28 8.39 -46.68
C GLY A 79 6.20 8.29 -47.77
N GLU A 80 4.92 8.49 -47.42
CA GLU A 80 3.83 8.54 -48.41
C GLU A 80 3.88 9.76 -49.34
N ILE A 81 4.38 10.91 -48.86
CA ILE A 81 4.46 12.15 -49.66
C ILE A 81 5.49 11.96 -50.78
N ASN A 82 6.64 11.37 -50.47
CA ASN A 82 7.67 11.06 -51.46
C ASN A 82 7.28 9.90 -52.38
N GLY A 83 6.52 8.90 -51.90
CA GLY A 83 6.01 7.80 -52.72
C GLY A 83 4.98 8.21 -53.78
N LYS A 84 4.28 9.34 -53.58
CA LYS A 84 3.35 9.91 -54.57
C LYS A 84 4.05 10.59 -55.76
N ASP A 85 5.28 11.08 -55.59
CA ASP A 85 6.04 11.70 -56.68
C ASP A 85 6.73 10.68 -57.59
N THR A 86 7.12 9.51 -57.08
CA THR A 86 7.62 8.40 -57.91
C THR A 86 6.54 7.73 -58.76
N ASN A 87 5.27 7.76 -58.32
CA ASN A 87 4.16 7.18 -59.10
C ASN A 87 3.75 8.03 -60.32
N LYS A 88 4.17 9.29 -60.42
CA LYS A 88 3.96 10.11 -61.63
C LYS A 88 4.94 9.80 -62.77
N GLN A 89 6.02 9.05 -62.51
CA GLN A 89 6.98 8.63 -63.55
C GLN A 89 6.74 7.20 -64.08
N LEU A 90 5.94 6.38 -63.39
CA LEU A 90 5.64 5.00 -63.81
C LEU A 90 4.40 4.86 -64.72
N GLU A 91 3.59 5.91 -64.89
CA GLU A 91 2.44 5.90 -65.83
C GLU A 91 2.80 6.26 -67.29
N LYS A 92 4.08 6.44 -67.63
CA LYS A 92 4.53 6.77 -69.00
C LYS A 92 5.34 5.69 -69.73
N GLY A 93 5.42 4.48 -69.20
CA GLY A 93 6.31 3.43 -69.71
C GLY A 93 5.68 2.07 -69.98
N ILE A 94 4.40 1.98 -70.35
CA ILE A 94 3.78 0.70 -70.75
C ILE A 94 3.13 0.85 -72.12
N THR A 95 3.97 1.00 -73.14
CA THR A 95 3.70 0.52 -74.50
C THR A 95 4.98 -0.15 -74.98
N GLU A 96 4.83 -1.36 -75.51
CA GLU A 96 5.86 -2.22 -76.13
C GLU A 96 6.65 -3.13 -75.18
N SER A 97 6.12 -4.35 -74.97
CA SER A 97 6.68 -5.57 -75.58
C SER A 97 6.10 -6.82 -74.91
N ALA A 98 5.33 -7.60 -75.68
CA ALA A 98 4.91 -8.94 -75.32
C ALA A 98 6.05 -9.94 -75.52
N THR A 99 6.29 -10.86 -74.58
CA THR A 99 6.32 -12.33 -74.81
C THR A 99 6.73 -13.12 -73.54
N ASN A 100 5.95 -14.17 -73.27
CA ASN A 100 6.29 -15.46 -72.65
C ASN A 100 6.83 -15.53 -71.20
N GLN A 101 6.00 -15.95 -70.24
CA GLN A 101 5.89 -17.34 -69.75
C GLN A 101 4.91 -17.42 -68.56
N VAL A 102 4.03 -18.42 -68.60
CA VAL A 102 3.06 -18.72 -67.55
C VAL A 102 3.72 -19.62 -66.51
N SER A 103 3.77 -19.17 -65.25
CA SER A 103 3.94 -20.05 -64.08
C SER A 103 2.78 -19.82 -63.11
N THR A 104 2.12 -20.91 -62.75
CA THR A 104 1.00 -21.02 -61.80
C THR A 104 1.42 -20.59 -60.39
N GLY A 105 0.97 -19.42 -59.98
CA GLY A 105 0.95 -18.91 -58.60
C GLY A 105 -0.16 -17.86 -58.53
N GLU A 106 -0.88 -17.78 -57.41
CA GLU A 106 -1.93 -16.78 -57.21
C GLU A 106 -1.42 -15.36 -57.56
N PRO A 107 -2.26 -14.48 -58.11
CA PRO A 107 -1.78 -13.21 -58.66
C PRO A 107 -1.21 -12.29 -57.56
N ASP A 108 0.11 -12.10 -57.57
CA ASP A 108 0.92 -11.24 -56.67
C ASP A 108 0.36 -9.80 -56.53
N TRP A 109 -0.39 -9.32 -57.53
CA TRP A 109 -1.05 -8.01 -57.48
C TRP A 109 -2.18 -7.91 -56.44
N ILE A 110 -2.88 -9.00 -56.12
CA ILE A 110 -3.97 -8.99 -55.12
C ILE A 110 -3.37 -8.84 -53.73
N THR A 111 -2.32 -9.60 -53.43
CA THR A 111 -1.59 -9.53 -52.15
C THR A 111 -0.95 -8.16 -51.97
N GLN A 112 -0.33 -7.60 -53.01
CA GLN A 112 0.22 -6.24 -52.99
C GLN A 112 -0.86 -5.15 -52.87
N PHE A 113 -2.04 -5.34 -53.46
CA PHE A 113 -3.16 -4.41 -53.33
C PHE A 113 -3.76 -4.45 -51.91
N VAL A 114 -3.92 -5.64 -51.33
CA VAL A 114 -4.38 -5.82 -49.94
C VAL A 114 -3.38 -5.18 -48.97
N GLN A 115 -2.08 -5.45 -49.13
CA GLN A 115 -1.02 -4.81 -48.31
C GLN A 115 -1.03 -3.28 -48.46
N LYS A 116 -1.10 -2.74 -49.69
CA LYS A 116 -1.19 -1.28 -49.91
C LYS A 116 -2.47 -0.67 -49.37
N LYS A 117 -3.58 -1.41 -49.38
CA LYS A 117 -4.85 -0.96 -48.80
C LYS A 117 -4.76 -0.95 -47.28
N GLU A 118 -4.21 -1.99 -46.66
CA GLU A 118 -3.95 -2.07 -45.23
C GLU A 118 -2.98 -0.98 -44.77
N GLU A 119 -1.91 -0.70 -45.52
CA GLU A 119 -0.97 0.39 -45.27
C GLU A 119 -1.65 1.77 -45.33
N ARG A 120 -2.50 2.01 -46.35
CA ARG A 120 -3.26 3.26 -46.48
C ARG A 120 -4.28 3.43 -45.35
N GLU A 121 -5.01 2.37 -45.01
CA GLU A 121 -5.96 2.38 -43.90
C GLU A 121 -5.25 2.61 -42.56
N ALA A 122 -4.09 1.97 -42.33
CA ALA A 122 -3.26 2.20 -41.15
C ALA A 122 -2.75 3.65 -41.10
N THR A 123 -2.30 4.19 -42.22
CA THR A 123 -1.78 5.57 -42.31
C THR A 123 -2.89 6.61 -42.12
N GLN A 124 -4.09 6.34 -42.64
CA GLN A 124 -5.26 7.19 -42.42
C GLN A 124 -5.67 7.20 -40.94
N ARG A 125 -5.69 6.02 -40.29
CA ARG A 125 -5.92 5.92 -38.83
C ARG A 125 -4.88 6.71 -38.03
N LEU A 126 -3.60 6.62 -38.41
CA LEU A 126 -2.51 7.40 -37.81
C LEU A 126 -2.70 8.92 -37.97
N LYS A 127 -3.15 9.39 -39.14
CA LYS A 127 -3.46 10.82 -39.38
C LYS A 127 -4.61 11.31 -38.50
N GLU A 128 -5.69 10.53 -38.41
CA GLU A 128 -6.84 10.83 -37.54
C GLU A 128 -6.42 10.86 -36.06
N GLU A 129 -5.58 9.91 -35.64
CA GLU A 129 -5.04 9.85 -34.28
C GLU A 129 -4.16 11.08 -33.96
N GLN A 130 -3.29 11.52 -34.88
CA GLN A 130 -2.48 12.72 -34.68
C GLN A 130 -3.30 14.00 -34.56
N ILE A 131 -4.37 14.13 -35.35
CA ILE A 131 -5.29 15.27 -35.25
C ILE A 131 -5.96 15.28 -33.87
N ARG A 132 -6.40 14.12 -33.38
CA ARG A 132 -6.96 13.97 -32.03
C ARG A 132 -5.93 14.32 -30.94
N LYS A 133 -4.69 13.83 -31.05
CA LYS A 133 -3.59 14.17 -30.12
C LYS A 133 -3.33 15.70 -30.08
N LYS A 134 -3.25 16.36 -31.23
CA LYS A 134 -3.05 17.82 -31.32
C LYS A 134 -4.20 18.62 -30.73
N LYS A 135 -5.46 18.25 -31.01
CA LYS A 135 -6.64 18.88 -30.39
C LYS A 135 -6.59 18.77 -28.86
N ARG A 136 -6.19 17.60 -28.34
CA ARG A 136 -6.04 17.36 -26.90
C ARG A 136 -4.94 18.22 -26.26
N GLU A 137 -3.77 18.28 -26.89
CA GLU A 137 -2.64 19.13 -26.43
C GLU A 137 -3.05 20.60 -26.38
N ALA A 138 -3.74 21.10 -27.43
CA ALA A 138 -4.24 22.47 -27.47
C ALA A 138 -5.24 22.76 -26.34
N ARG A 139 -6.19 21.85 -26.08
CA ARG A 139 -7.14 21.97 -24.97
C ARG A 139 -6.43 22.01 -23.61
N LEU A 140 -5.46 21.13 -23.39
CA LEU A 140 -4.69 21.11 -22.14
C LEU A 140 -3.88 22.41 -21.94
N GLU A 141 -3.30 22.96 -23.00
CA GLU A 141 -2.55 24.21 -22.93
C GLU A 141 -3.46 25.42 -22.64
N GLN A 142 -4.66 25.44 -23.22
CA GLN A 142 -5.70 26.43 -22.88
C GLN A 142 -6.11 26.34 -21.41
N ILE A 143 -6.33 25.12 -20.90
CA ILE A 143 -6.65 24.91 -19.48
C ILE A 143 -5.48 25.38 -18.62
N ARG A 144 -4.22 25.03 -18.93
CA ARG A 144 -3.04 25.53 -18.21
C ARG A 144 -3.02 27.05 -18.12
N HIS A 145 -3.29 27.74 -19.24
CA HIS A 145 -3.35 29.19 -19.27
C HIS A 145 -4.46 29.75 -18.38
N ASN A 146 -5.68 29.20 -18.48
CA ASN A 146 -6.82 29.63 -17.69
C ASN A 146 -6.61 29.39 -16.18
N VAL A 147 -5.99 28.28 -15.82
CA VAL A 147 -5.65 27.94 -14.44
C VAL A 147 -4.58 28.89 -13.89
N GLN A 148 -3.55 29.21 -14.67
CA GLN A 148 -2.55 30.22 -14.28
C GLN A 148 -3.18 31.59 -14.03
N LEU A 149 -4.12 32.02 -14.89
CA LEU A 149 -4.89 33.25 -14.70
C LEU A 149 -5.73 33.21 -13.42
N LYS A 150 -6.37 32.07 -13.11
CA LYS A 150 -7.15 31.88 -11.88
C LYS A 150 -6.30 31.88 -10.61
N TYR A 151 -5.10 31.31 -10.64
CA TYR A 151 -4.17 31.39 -9.50
C TYR A 151 -3.57 32.79 -9.35
N ALA A 152 -3.30 33.49 -10.45
CA ALA A 152 -2.86 34.88 -10.41
C ALA A 152 -3.95 35.79 -9.79
N SER A 153 -5.21 35.61 -10.17
CA SER A 153 -6.32 36.34 -9.57
C SER A 153 -6.59 35.96 -8.11
N LYS A 154 -6.47 34.68 -7.74
CA LYS A 154 -6.59 34.22 -6.33
C LYS A 154 -5.46 34.74 -5.44
N ARG A 155 -4.22 34.82 -5.95
CA ARG A 155 -3.09 35.45 -5.23
C ARG A 155 -3.34 36.94 -5.01
N LYS A 156 -3.75 37.65 -6.05
CA LYS A 156 -4.08 39.07 -5.96
C LYS A 156 -5.20 39.34 -4.94
N ARG A 157 -6.25 38.51 -4.94
CA ARG A 157 -7.35 38.59 -3.96
C ARG A 157 -6.92 38.26 -2.53
N SER A 158 -5.97 37.33 -2.35
CA SER A 158 -5.39 37.01 -1.04
C SER A 158 -4.48 38.12 -0.52
N GLU A 159 -3.72 38.77 -1.39
CA GLU A 159 -2.90 39.95 -1.07
C GLU A 159 -3.82 41.13 -0.68
N GLU A 160 -4.90 41.35 -1.44
CA GLU A 160 -5.93 42.35 -1.13
C GLU A 160 -6.67 42.06 0.21
N GLU A 161 -6.94 40.79 0.54
CA GLU A 161 -7.52 40.39 1.83
C GLU A 161 -6.55 40.57 3.02
N GLU A 162 -5.25 40.33 2.83
CA GLU A 162 -4.22 40.60 3.85
C GLU A 162 -4.01 42.11 4.07
N GLU A 163 -4.02 42.91 2.99
CA GLU A 163 -3.99 44.38 3.07
C GLU A 163 -5.25 44.94 3.76
N MET A 164 -6.43 44.39 3.46
CA MET A 164 -7.69 44.77 4.11
C MET A 164 -7.68 44.44 5.61
N LYS A 165 -7.10 43.30 6.00
CA LYS A 165 -6.92 42.94 7.42
C LYS A 165 -5.92 43.86 8.13
N GLN A 166 -4.82 44.24 7.48
CA GLN A 166 -3.88 45.22 8.05
C GLN A 166 -4.52 46.60 8.21
N LEU A 167 -5.33 47.05 7.25
CA LEU A 167 -6.08 48.31 7.32
C LEU A 167 -7.14 48.31 8.42
N LEU A 168 -7.86 47.19 8.61
CA LEU A 168 -8.82 47.02 9.71
C LEU A 168 -8.11 47.06 11.08
N GLN A 169 -6.92 46.47 11.19
CA GLN A 169 -6.13 46.47 12.41
C GLN A 169 -5.58 47.88 12.73
N LEU A 170 -5.13 48.63 11.72
CA LEU A 170 -4.75 50.05 11.83
C LEU A 170 -5.92 50.95 12.24
N SER A 171 -7.12 50.70 11.71
CA SER A 171 -8.35 51.42 12.09
C SER A 171 -8.73 51.18 13.55
N GLN A 172 -8.55 49.95 14.03
CA GLN A 172 -8.83 49.57 15.42
C GLN A 172 -7.82 50.17 16.41
N ASP A 173 -6.55 50.34 16.00
CA ASP A 173 -5.54 51.05 16.80
C ASP A 173 -5.79 52.57 16.86
N ILE A 174 -6.35 53.18 15.81
CA ILE A 174 -6.72 54.62 15.80
C ILE A 174 -7.91 54.89 16.72
N LEU A 175 -8.87 53.97 16.78
CA LEU A 175 -10.04 54.02 17.69
C LEU A 175 -9.69 53.77 19.16
N SER A 176 -8.44 53.38 19.46
CA SER A 176 -7.97 53.06 20.82
C SER A 176 -7.27 54.23 21.53
N SER A 177 -7.24 55.43 20.93
CA SER A 177 -6.69 56.64 21.57
C SER A 177 -7.76 57.37 22.43
N PRO A 178 -7.44 57.79 23.68
CA PRO A 178 -8.47 58.20 24.62
C PRO A 178 -8.77 59.70 24.50
N SER A 179 -9.93 60.05 23.95
CA SER A 179 -10.53 61.37 24.15
C SER A 179 -12.07 61.30 24.20
N GLU A 180 -12.55 61.41 25.44
CA GLU A 180 -13.81 62.01 25.93
C GLU A 180 -15.16 61.64 25.30
N SER A 181 -15.85 60.76 26.05
CA SER A 181 -17.27 60.85 26.48
C SER A 181 -18.37 61.04 25.42
N GLY A 182 -19.09 59.96 25.14
CA GLY A 182 -20.45 59.99 24.59
C GLY A 182 -21.01 58.57 24.44
N ALA A 183 -21.98 58.21 25.28
CA ALA A 183 -22.60 56.90 25.34
C ALA A 183 -23.33 56.54 24.04
N LEU A 184 -23.03 55.36 23.48
CA LEU A 184 -23.90 54.62 22.56
C LEU A 184 -23.86 53.12 22.94
N GLU A 185 -25.03 52.52 22.97
CA GLU A 185 -25.33 51.16 23.43
C GLU A 185 -24.57 50.06 22.66
N PRO A 186 -24.28 48.90 23.28
CA PRO A 186 -23.73 47.76 22.55
C PRO A 186 -24.80 47.19 21.63
N LEU A 187 -24.59 47.35 20.31
CA LEU A 187 -25.39 46.66 19.30
C LEU A 187 -25.16 45.14 19.41
N ASP A 188 -26.28 44.44 19.30
CA ASP A 188 -26.48 43.00 19.42
C ASP A 188 -25.56 42.20 18.48
N GLN A 189 -24.99 41.10 18.98
CA GLN A 189 -24.13 40.17 18.21
C GLN A 189 -24.95 39.25 17.27
N GLY A 190 -26.02 39.78 16.68
CA GLY A 190 -27.02 39.02 15.93
C GLY A 190 -27.09 39.28 14.42
N GLU A 191 -26.29 40.18 13.86
CA GLU A 191 -26.45 40.62 12.45
C GLU A 191 -25.19 40.52 11.58
N GLU A 192 -24.23 39.64 11.89
CA GLU A 192 -23.16 39.25 10.94
C GLU A 192 -23.44 37.93 10.19
N GLU A 193 -24.58 37.28 10.41
CA GLU A 193 -25.00 36.08 9.64
C GLU A 193 -26.07 36.37 8.57
N LEU A 194 -26.10 37.61 8.07
CA LEU A 194 -27.02 38.07 7.02
C LEU A 194 -26.27 38.75 5.85
N ILE A 195 -25.12 38.21 5.46
CA ILE A 195 -24.63 38.38 4.09
C ILE A 195 -25.24 37.24 3.28
N LEU A 196 -26.40 37.52 2.69
CA LEU A 196 -26.94 36.75 1.57
C LEU A 196 -25.80 36.53 0.56
N ALA A 197 -25.44 35.27 0.32
CA ALA A 197 -24.69 34.91 -0.87
C ALA A 197 -25.45 35.49 -2.07
N GLU A 198 -24.73 36.20 -2.95
CA GLU A 198 -25.28 36.67 -4.21
C GLU A 198 -26.02 35.52 -4.88
N TYR A 199 -27.33 35.71 -5.02
CA TYR A 199 -28.20 34.84 -5.78
C TYR A 199 -27.79 35.00 -7.24
N GLU A 200 -26.88 34.16 -7.72
CA GLU A 200 -26.71 33.90 -9.15
C GLU A 200 -27.99 33.19 -9.62
N SER A 201 -28.95 34.01 -10.04
CA SER A 201 -30.14 33.57 -10.73
C SER A 201 -29.72 32.80 -11.98
N ASP A 202 -30.21 31.57 -12.10
CA ASP A 202 -29.97 30.59 -13.16
C ASP A 202 -30.65 31.00 -14.49
N ASP A 203 -30.56 32.29 -14.86
CA ASP A 203 -31.29 32.93 -15.97
C ASP A 203 -30.39 33.83 -16.85
N GLU A 204 -29.13 33.43 -17.06
CA GLU A 204 -28.34 33.90 -18.22
C GLU A 204 -28.13 32.80 -19.28
N LYS A 205 -29.18 32.01 -19.55
CA LYS A 205 -29.34 31.38 -20.87
C LYS A 205 -30.09 32.33 -21.80
N LYS A 206 -29.37 33.33 -22.32
CA LYS A 206 -29.46 33.87 -23.70
C LYS A 206 -28.84 35.27 -23.77
N VAL A 207 -27.57 35.35 -24.17
CA VAL A 207 -27.15 36.25 -25.26
C VAL A 207 -25.94 35.60 -25.94
N GLY A 208 -26.01 35.39 -27.26
CA GLY A 208 -24.83 35.07 -28.06
C GLY A 208 -24.94 33.88 -29.02
N ASN A 209 -26.06 33.70 -29.71
CA ASN A 209 -26.04 32.92 -30.93
C ASN A 209 -25.23 33.70 -32.00
N ARG A 210 -23.95 33.35 -32.19
CA ARG A 210 -23.18 33.51 -33.44
C ARG A 210 -21.82 32.81 -33.35
N LEU A 211 -21.72 31.72 -34.12
CA LEU A 211 -20.51 31.01 -34.61
C LEU A 211 -19.96 29.87 -33.73
N SER A 212 -20.60 28.69 -33.78
CA SER A 212 -19.99 27.45 -34.28
C SER A 212 -20.94 26.26 -34.11
N GLU A 213 -21.72 25.94 -35.14
CA GLU A 213 -22.45 24.65 -35.28
C GLU A 213 -21.49 23.51 -35.65
N ALA A 214 -20.49 23.25 -34.82
CA ALA A 214 -19.67 22.05 -34.92
C ALA A 214 -19.11 21.77 -33.52
N ASP A 215 -19.62 20.73 -32.87
CA ASP A 215 -18.98 19.92 -31.81
C ASP A 215 -20.00 19.26 -30.85
N ASP A 216 -21.20 18.90 -31.33
CA ASP A 216 -22.09 17.93 -30.63
C ASP A 216 -21.62 16.46 -30.82
N ASP A 217 -20.47 16.24 -31.48
CA ASP A 217 -19.80 14.92 -31.60
C ASP A 217 -18.64 14.74 -30.59
N ASP A 218 -18.39 15.70 -29.70
CA ASP A 218 -17.18 15.71 -28.83
C ASP A 218 -17.32 14.85 -27.56
N ASP A 219 -18.54 14.39 -27.22
CA ASP A 219 -18.84 13.63 -25.99
C ASP A 219 -18.54 12.11 -26.09
N ASP A 220 -18.32 11.59 -27.30
CA ASP A 220 -18.00 10.16 -27.55
C ASP A 220 -16.53 9.92 -27.96
N ILE A 221 -15.62 10.87 -27.68
CA ILE A 221 -14.18 10.60 -27.77
C ILE A 221 -13.80 9.75 -26.56
N GLU A 222 -13.85 8.41 -26.71
CA GLU A 222 -13.16 7.50 -25.79
C GLU A 222 -11.70 7.98 -25.67
N GLU A 223 -11.36 8.61 -24.54
CA GLU A 223 -10.01 9.11 -24.32
C GLU A 223 -9.02 7.94 -24.38
N GLU A 224 -8.28 7.87 -25.49
CA GLU A 224 -7.36 6.79 -25.73
C GLU A 224 -6.17 6.87 -24.74
N HIS A 225 -5.75 5.69 -24.27
CA HIS A 225 -4.70 5.60 -23.27
C HIS A 225 -3.35 5.91 -23.92
N VAL A 226 -2.73 7.03 -23.54
CA VAL A 226 -1.30 7.29 -23.78
C VAL A 226 -0.39 6.26 -23.10
N THR A 227 0.89 6.21 -23.46
CA THR A 227 1.92 5.46 -22.73
C THR A 227 2.04 6.00 -21.29
N LYS A 228 2.03 5.10 -20.32
CA LYS A 228 1.95 5.42 -18.90
C LYS A 228 2.97 4.66 -18.08
N ILE A 229 3.38 5.32 -17.01
CA ILE A 229 4.07 4.69 -15.89
C ILE A 229 3.08 4.58 -14.73
N TYR A 230 2.83 3.36 -14.29
CA TYR A 230 2.11 3.07 -13.05
C TYR A 230 3.10 2.92 -11.91
N TYR A 231 3.13 3.90 -11.00
CA TYR A 231 3.95 3.84 -9.80
C TYR A 231 3.15 3.30 -8.61
N CYS A 232 3.65 2.25 -7.99
CA CYS A 232 3.00 1.53 -6.92
C CYS A 232 3.86 1.50 -5.67
N SER A 233 3.26 1.80 -4.52
CA SER A 233 3.92 1.68 -3.21
C SER A 233 2.97 1.08 -2.16
N ARG A 234 3.54 0.68 -1.02
CA ARG A 234 2.83 -0.06 0.03
C ARG A 234 1.88 0.81 0.83
N THR A 235 2.27 2.05 1.14
CA THR A 235 1.53 2.93 2.07
C THR A 235 1.17 4.28 1.45
N HIS A 236 0.11 4.91 1.98
CA HIS A 236 -0.33 6.24 1.56
C HIS A 236 0.76 7.29 1.73
N SER A 237 1.47 7.28 2.86
CA SER A 237 2.54 8.24 3.16
C SER A 237 3.70 8.13 2.17
N GLN A 238 4.03 6.93 1.70
CA GLN A 238 5.06 6.73 0.66
C GLN A 238 4.62 7.28 -0.70
N LEU A 239 3.35 7.09 -1.06
CA LEU A 239 2.80 7.67 -2.29
C LEU A 239 2.81 9.20 -2.22
N ALA A 240 2.39 9.79 -1.09
CA ALA A 240 2.46 11.22 -0.87
C ALA A 240 3.91 11.73 -0.96
N GLN A 241 4.87 11.07 -0.31
CA GLN A 241 6.29 11.42 -0.42
C GLN A 241 6.77 11.39 -1.88
N PHE A 242 6.42 10.34 -2.63
CA PHE A 242 6.79 10.23 -4.04
C PHE A 242 6.22 11.38 -4.88
N VAL A 243 4.95 11.75 -4.68
CA VAL A 243 4.32 12.88 -5.40
C VAL A 243 5.05 14.20 -5.09
N HIS A 244 5.42 14.44 -3.84
CA HIS A 244 6.22 15.62 -3.47
C HIS A 244 7.62 15.62 -4.10
N GLU A 245 8.24 14.46 -4.26
CA GLU A 245 9.53 14.34 -4.97
C GLU A 245 9.37 14.61 -6.48
N VAL A 246 8.26 14.18 -7.09
CA VAL A 246 7.93 14.53 -8.48
C VAL A 246 7.73 16.04 -8.63
N GLN A 247 7.04 16.70 -7.70
CA GLN A 247 6.86 18.17 -7.70
C GLN A 247 8.20 18.92 -7.64
N LYS A 248 9.18 18.39 -6.91
CA LYS A 248 10.53 18.96 -6.80
C LYS A 248 11.45 18.62 -7.98
N SER A 249 11.11 17.60 -8.75
CA SER A 249 11.90 17.17 -9.91
C SER A 249 11.79 18.16 -11.07
N PRO A 250 12.74 18.13 -12.03
CA PRO A 250 12.65 18.94 -13.25
C PRO A 250 11.37 18.72 -14.06
N PHE A 251 10.70 17.58 -13.87
CA PHE A 251 9.50 17.19 -14.61
C PHE A 251 8.19 17.68 -13.98
N GLY A 252 8.22 18.25 -12.77
CA GLY A 252 7.02 18.53 -11.97
C GLY A 252 6.01 19.49 -12.60
N LYS A 253 6.42 20.34 -13.55
CA LYS A 253 5.54 21.30 -14.27
C LYS A 253 4.94 20.72 -15.55
N GLU A 254 5.61 19.73 -16.15
CA GLU A 254 5.25 19.22 -17.47
C GLU A 254 4.43 17.92 -17.37
N ILE A 255 4.72 17.10 -16.35
CA ILE A 255 4.15 15.77 -16.21
C ILE A 255 2.68 15.79 -15.80
N ARG A 256 1.86 14.99 -16.49
CA ARG A 256 0.46 14.76 -16.13
C ARG A 256 0.36 13.62 -15.13
N LEU A 257 0.09 13.93 -13.85
CA LEU A 257 0.04 12.95 -12.77
C LEU A 257 -1.37 12.76 -12.21
N ALA A 258 -1.82 11.51 -12.08
CA ALA A 258 -3.06 11.16 -11.37
C ALA A 258 -2.77 10.33 -10.11
N SER A 259 -3.15 10.87 -8.95
CA SER A 259 -3.05 10.19 -7.65
C SER A 259 -4.33 9.40 -7.34
N LEU A 260 -4.21 8.09 -7.13
CA LEU A 260 -5.34 7.22 -6.82
C LEU A 260 -5.35 6.81 -5.34
N GLY A 261 -6.54 6.81 -4.76
CA GLY A 261 -6.76 6.45 -3.35
C GLY A 261 -8.06 5.70 -3.12
N SER A 262 -8.24 5.24 -1.89
CA SER A 262 -9.49 4.63 -1.45
C SER A 262 -10.58 5.70 -1.29
N ARG A 263 -11.86 5.28 -1.25
CA ARG A 263 -12.95 6.20 -0.90
C ARG A 263 -12.81 6.77 0.51
N GLN A 264 -12.18 6.04 1.43
CA GLN A 264 -11.93 6.54 2.78
C GLN A 264 -11.04 7.78 2.77
N ASN A 265 -10.05 7.82 1.86
CA ASN A 265 -9.09 8.92 1.79
C ASN A 265 -9.59 10.08 0.92
N LEU A 266 -10.34 9.79 -0.17
CA LEU A 266 -10.75 10.80 -1.16
C LEU A 266 -12.19 11.34 -0.99
N CYS A 267 -12.99 10.80 -0.06
CA CYS A 267 -14.37 11.25 0.11
C CYS A 267 -14.46 12.60 0.84
N VAL A 268 -15.06 13.58 0.17
CA VAL A 268 -15.36 14.92 0.71
C VAL A 268 -16.74 15.03 1.36
N ASN A 269 -17.61 14.02 1.18
CA ASN A 269 -18.93 14.00 1.79
C ASN A 269 -18.85 13.56 3.26
N GLU A 270 -19.10 14.50 4.16
CA GLU A 270 -19.03 14.30 5.62
C GLU A 270 -20.00 13.22 6.13
N GLU A 271 -21.18 13.05 5.52
CA GLU A 271 -22.12 11.99 5.90
C GLU A 271 -21.52 10.59 5.65
N VAL A 272 -20.81 10.45 4.53
CA VAL A 272 -20.19 9.18 4.16
C VAL A 272 -18.95 8.94 5.01
N ARG A 273 -18.14 9.98 5.24
CA ARG A 273 -16.88 9.88 5.99
C ARG A 273 -17.11 9.51 7.45
N ARG A 274 -18.20 9.99 8.07
CA ARG A 274 -18.55 9.74 9.48
C ARG A 274 -18.76 8.26 9.81
N MET A 275 -19.02 7.38 8.83
CA MET A 275 -19.22 5.95 9.08
C MET A 275 -17.96 5.21 9.55
N GLY A 276 -16.76 5.79 9.34
CA GLY A 276 -15.47 5.28 9.85
C GLY A 276 -14.94 4.02 9.18
N ALA A 277 -15.77 3.00 8.96
CA ALA A 277 -15.37 1.73 8.36
C ALA A 277 -15.34 1.78 6.82
N VAL A 278 -14.24 1.31 6.22
CA VAL A 278 -14.00 1.32 4.75
C VAL A 278 -15.14 0.70 3.96
N GLN A 279 -15.68 -0.42 4.42
CA GLN A 279 -16.74 -1.13 3.70
C GLN A 279 -18.07 -0.36 3.74
N LEU A 280 -18.42 0.25 4.88
CA LEU A 280 -19.60 1.10 5.01
C LEU A 280 -19.51 2.31 4.08
N ILE A 281 -18.35 2.97 4.06
CA ILE A 281 -18.04 4.09 3.16
C ILE A 281 -18.30 3.70 1.70
N ASN A 282 -17.81 2.53 1.27
CA ASN A 282 -18.02 2.04 -0.09
C ASN A 282 -19.49 1.79 -0.39
N ASP A 283 -20.22 1.16 0.51
CA ASP A 283 -21.62 0.80 0.30
C ASP A 283 -22.52 2.03 0.22
N ARG A 284 -22.39 2.97 1.16
CA ARG A 284 -23.17 4.21 1.15
C ARG A 284 -22.88 5.07 -0.08
N CYS A 285 -21.61 5.19 -0.46
CA CYS A 285 -21.21 5.95 -1.66
C CYS A 285 -21.90 5.38 -2.91
N MET A 286 -21.93 4.06 -3.05
CA MET A 286 -22.61 3.39 -4.17
C MET A 286 -24.14 3.49 -4.07
N GLU A 287 -24.73 3.48 -2.88
CA GLU A 287 -26.17 3.69 -2.68
C GLU A 287 -26.60 5.08 -3.17
N MET A 288 -25.83 6.12 -2.84
CA MET A 288 -26.12 7.50 -3.24
C MET A 288 -26.04 7.72 -4.77
N GLN A 289 -25.39 6.83 -5.52
CA GLN A 289 -25.30 6.90 -7.00
C GLN A 289 -26.53 6.30 -7.70
N LYS A 290 -27.08 5.20 -7.18
CA LYS A 290 -28.16 4.45 -7.84
C LYS A 290 -29.48 5.21 -7.92
N ASN A 291 -29.68 6.20 -7.05
CA ASN A 291 -30.91 6.99 -7.00
C ASN A 291 -31.10 7.93 -8.20
N LYS A 292 -30.12 8.06 -9.11
CA LYS A 292 -30.24 8.88 -10.34
C LYS A 292 -31.14 8.24 -11.40
N HIS A 293 -31.32 6.91 -11.40
CA HIS A 293 -32.05 6.18 -12.45
C HIS A 293 -33.52 5.82 -12.12
N GLU A 294 -34.01 6.05 -10.90
CA GLU A 294 -35.39 5.69 -10.51
C GLU A 294 -36.44 6.81 -10.71
N LYS A 295 -36.07 7.98 -11.26
CA LYS A 295 -37.03 9.06 -11.57
C LYS A 295 -37.35 9.12 -13.07
N LYS A 296 -38.07 8.12 -13.58
CA LYS A 296 -38.88 8.21 -14.82
C LYS A 296 -39.82 7.01 -14.91
N SER A 297 -40.85 6.99 -14.07
CA SER A 297 -42.09 6.25 -14.38
C SER A 297 -43.27 6.93 -13.69
N THR A 298 -44.01 7.69 -14.50
CA THR A 298 -45.46 7.93 -14.49
C THR A 298 -46.14 8.18 -13.14
N GLY A 299 -46.69 9.39 -13.03
CA GLY A 299 -47.43 9.85 -11.87
C GLY A 299 -48.72 9.09 -11.61
N GLU A 300 -49.02 8.96 -10.33
CA GLU A 300 -50.37 9.05 -9.76
C GLU A 300 -50.16 9.37 -8.28
N GLU A 301 -50.53 10.59 -7.90
CA GLU A 301 -50.50 11.05 -6.51
C GLU A 301 -51.58 10.32 -5.72
N THR A 302 -51.17 9.48 -4.78
CA THR A 302 -52.00 9.21 -3.59
C THR A 302 -51.16 9.38 -2.34
N GLU A 303 -51.55 10.39 -1.56
CA GLU A 303 -51.00 10.74 -0.27
C GLU A 303 -51.11 9.57 0.72
N LYS A 304 -49.97 8.99 1.13
CA LYS A 304 -49.86 8.34 2.45
C LYS A 304 -48.53 8.66 3.12
N LYS A 305 -48.64 9.44 4.19
CA LYS A 305 -47.62 9.74 5.20
C LYS A 305 -46.86 8.47 5.64
N LYS A 306 -45.58 8.40 5.29
CA LYS A 306 -44.52 7.76 6.10
C LYS A 306 -43.25 8.60 5.93
N THR A 307 -42.63 8.94 7.04
CA THR A 307 -41.31 9.56 7.21
C THR A 307 -40.29 8.98 6.20
N ARG A 308 -40.16 9.63 5.04
CA ARG A 308 -39.07 9.39 4.09
C ARG A 308 -37.90 10.24 4.56
N VAL A 309 -36.90 9.60 5.17
CA VAL A 309 -35.56 10.18 5.20
C VAL A 309 -35.18 10.48 3.75
N SER A 310 -34.93 11.74 3.44
CA SER A 310 -34.58 12.20 2.09
C SER A 310 -33.43 11.36 1.54
N ARG A 311 -33.68 10.61 0.46
CA ARG A 311 -32.67 9.79 -0.22
C ARG A 311 -31.93 10.67 -1.22
N THR A 312 -31.06 11.53 -0.71
CA THR A 312 -30.28 12.49 -1.50
C THR A 312 -29.20 11.79 -2.31
N VAL A 313 -29.12 12.16 -3.60
CA VAL A 313 -27.97 11.87 -4.47
C VAL A 313 -26.75 12.59 -3.88
N CYS A 314 -25.55 12.04 -4.07
CA CYS A 314 -24.34 12.69 -3.54
C CYS A 314 -24.16 14.08 -4.19
N PRO A 315 -24.07 15.18 -3.39
CA PRO A 315 -23.93 16.54 -3.92
C PRO A 315 -22.68 16.75 -4.79
N PHE A 316 -21.64 15.97 -4.54
CA PHE A 316 -20.34 16.06 -5.21
C PHE A 316 -20.26 15.21 -6.49
N TYR A 317 -21.32 14.46 -6.84
CA TYR A 317 -21.36 13.57 -8.00
C TYR A 317 -21.98 14.26 -9.24
N SER A 318 -21.47 15.45 -9.56
CA SER A 318 -21.82 16.17 -10.80
C SER A 318 -20.78 15.90 -11.88
N TYR A 319 -21.21 15.54 -13.09
CA TYR A 319 -20.31 15.17 -14.18
C TYR A 319 -19.45 16.35 -14.64
N GLU A 320 -20.06 17.53 -14.83
CA GLU A 320 -19.36 18.76 -15.24
C GLU A 320 -18.28 19.15 -14.23
N HIS A 321 -18.61 19.23 -12.94
CA HIS A 321 -17.62 19.55 -11.90
C HIS A 321 -16.50 18.50 -11.81
N MET A 322 -16.80 17.23 -12.08
CA MET A 322 -15.79 16.17 -12.14
C MET A 322 -14.88 16.30 -13.37
N GLN A 323 -15.38 16.79 -14.50
CA GLN A 323 -14.55 17.11 -15.66
C GLN A 323 -13.62 18.30 -15.38
N PHE A 324 -14.12 19.37 -14.75
CA PHE A 324 -13.25 20.47 -14.32
C PHE A 324 -12.17 20.01 -13.34
N LEU A 325 -12.54 19.14 -12.39
CA LEU A 325 -11.57 18.55 -11.48
C LEU A 325 -10.54 17.69 -12.22
N ARG A 326 -10.96 16.87 -13.19
CA ARG A 326 -10.06 16.08 -14.06
C ARG A 326 -9.02 16.99 -14.72
N ASP A 327 -9.48 18.09 -15.30
CA ASP A 327 -8.64 19.02 -16.05
C ASP A 327 -7.60 19.70 -15.14
N GLU A 328 -8.00 20.13 -13.93
CA GLU A 328 -7.07 20.63 -12.90
C GLU A 328 -6.03 19.59 -12.44
N VAL A 329 -6.44 18.32 -12.32
CA VAL A 329 -5.53 17.22 -11.95
C VAL A 329 -4.46 16.98 -13.01
N LEU A 330 -4.79 17.16 -14.29
CA LEU A 330 -3.84 16.98 -15.39
C LEU A 330 -2.88 18.16 -15.55
N VAL A 331 -3.25 19.35 -15.04
CA VAL A 331 -2.44 20.56 -15.14
C VAL A 331 -1.37 20.63 -14.06
N GLN A 332 -1.73 20.29 -12.82
CA GLN A 332 -0.82 20.43 -11.68
C GLN A 332 -0.74 19.13 -10.90
N VAL A 333 0.49 18.67 -10.65
CA VAL A 333 0.77 17.51 -9.82
C VAL A 333 0.24 17.74 -8.40
N LYS A 334 -0.73 16.92 -7.97
CA LYS A 334 -1.35 16.98 -6.64
C LYS A 334 -1.34 15.62 -5.94
N ASP A 335 -1.05 15.63 -4.64
CA ASP A 335 -1.20 14.45 -3.78
C ASP A 335 -2.68 14.23 -3.37
N ILE A 336 -2.95 13.19 -2.59
CA ILE A 336 -4.33 12.82 -2.23
C ILE A 336 -4.97 13.89 -1.33
N GLU A 337 -4.23 14.46 -0.41
CA GLU A 337 -4.67 15.52 0.50
C GLU A 337 -5.01 16.81 -0.27
N GLN A 338 -4.15 17.21 -1.21
CA GLN A 338 -4.37 18.35 -2.11
C GLN A 338 -5.58 18.12 -3.02
N LEU A 339 -5.82 16.89 -3.49
CA LEU A 339 -7.01 16.52 -4.27
C LEU A 339 -8.30 16.65 -3.45
N VAL A 340 -8.26 16.27 -2.16
CA VAL A 340 -9.41 16.40 -1.26
C VAL A 340 -9.76 17.87 -1.04
N THR A 341 -8.75 18.71 -0.81
CA THR A 341 -8.94 20.16 -0.67
C THR A 341 -9.53 20.76 -1.95
N LEU A 342 -8.97 20.40 -3.11
CA LEU A 342 -9.46 20.86 -4.42
C LEU A 342 -10.91 20.44 -4.68
N GLY A 343 -11.28 19.19 -4.37
CA GLY A 343 -12.66 18.73 -4.56
C GLY A 343 -13.66 19.43 -3.64
N LYS A 344 -13.24 19.86 -2.44
CA LYS A 344 -14.06 20.71 -1.57
C LYS A 344 -14.28 22.09 -2.18
N GLU A 345 -13.21 22.73 -2.66
CA GLU A 345 -13.28 24.05 -3.31
C GLU A 345 -14.17 24.02 -4.57
N MET A 346 -14.00 22.99 -5.40
CA MET A 346 -14.71 22.84 -6.68
C MET A 346 -16.07 22.14 -6.57
N LYS A 347 -16.52 21.79 -5.35
CA LYS A 347 -17.74 20.99 -5.10
C LYS A 347 -17.84 19.74 -6.00
N ALA A 348 -16.71 19.07 -6.20
CA ALA A 348 -16.55 17.90 -7.08
C ALA A 348 -16.04 16.69 -6.30
N CYS A 349 -16.35 15.48 -6.74
CA CYS A 349 -15.88 14.25 -6.09
C CYS A 349 -14.42 13.91 -6.49
N PRO A 350 -13.42 13.99 -5.58
CA PRO A 350 -12.03 13.65 -5.91
C PRO A 350 -11.83 12.20 -6.34
N TYR A 351 -12.60 11.27 -5.76
CA TYR A 351 -12.48 9.86 -6.06
C TYR A 351 -12.82 9.52 -7.51
N TYR A 352 -13.87 10.13 -8.06
CA TYR A 352 -14.25 9.90 -9.47
C TYR A 352 -13.49 10.84 -10.41
N GLY A 353 -13.27 12.10 -10.04
CA GLY A 353 -12.48 13.04 -10.87
C GLY A 353 -11.06 12.56 -11.15
N SER A 354 -10.35 12.05 -10.14
CA SER A 354 -9.00 11.45 -10.33
C SER A 354 -9.01 10.22 -11.25
N ARG A 355 -10.09 9.42 -11.25
CA ARG A 355 -10.24 8.26 -12.14
C ARG A 355 -10.50 8.67 -13.58
N HIS A 356 -11.28 9.73 -13.80
CA HIS A 356 -11.48 10.30 -15.13
C HIS A 356 -10.19 10.87 -15.72
N ALA A 357 -9.21 11.23 -14.89
CA ALA A 357 -7.89 11.70 -15.36
C ALA A 357 -6.95 10.55 -15.79
N ILE A 358 -7.24 9.30 -15.44
CA ILE A 358 -6.35 8.16 -15.72
C ILE A 358 -6.01 8.01 -17.21
N PRO A 359 -6.95 8.09 -18.17
CA PRO A 359 -6.62 7.90 -19.59
C PRO A 359 -5.61 8.92 -20.13
N ALA A 360 -5.68 10.15 -19.63
CA ALA A 360 -4.82 11.29 -20.01
C ALA A 360 -3.52 11.42 -19.22
N ALA A 361 -3.45 10.83 -18.03
CA ALA A 361 -2.26 10.88 -17.20
C ALA A 361 -1.09 10.12 -17.85
N GLN A 362 0.12 10.61 -17.64
CA GLN A 362 1.38 9.94 -18.01
C GLN A 362 1.95 9.15 -16.84
N LEU A 363 1.74 9.64 -15.62
CA LEU A 363 2.17 9.01 -14.39
C LEU A 363 0.95 8.78 -13.50
N VAL A 364 0.67 7.52 -13.16
CA VAL A 364 -0.43 7.17 -12.26
C VAL A 364 0.15 6.57 -10.99
N VAL A 365 -0.14 7.18 -9.85
CA VAL A 365 0.36 6.78 -8.54
C VAL A 365 -0.75 6.04 -7.79
N LEU A 366 -0.50 4.79 -7.39
CA LEU A 366 -1.53 3.96 -6.76
C LEU A 366 -1.01 2.99 -5.68
N PRO A 367 -1.87 2.53 -4.75
CA PRO A 367 -1.50 1.49 -3.79
C PRO A 367 -1.36 0.09 -4.43
N TYR A 368 -0.56 -0.78 -3.82
CA TYR A 368 -0.39 -2.18 -4.22
C TYR A 368 -1.71 -2.91 -4.49
N GLN A 369 -2.72 -2.72 -3.63
CA GLN A 369 -4.00 -3.43 -3.73
C GLN A 369 -4.77 -3.05 -5.00
N MET A 370 -4.60 -1.84 -5.53
CA MET A 370 -5.27 -1.41 -6.76
C MET A 370 -4.61 -1.99 -8.02
N LEU A 371 -3.29 -2.24 -7.96
CA LEU A 371 -2.56 -2.91 -9.03
C LEU A 371 -2.80 -4.42 -9.01
N LEU A 372 -2.60 -5.04 -7.84
CA LEU A 372 -2.48 -6.50 -7.72
C LEU A 372 -3.83 -7.21 -7.67
N HIS A 373 -4.90 -6.54 -7.24
CA HIS A 373 -6.24 -7.13 -7.22
C HIS A 373 -7.00 -6.84 -8.51
N ASP A 374 -7.20 -7.87 -9.34
CA ASP A 374 -7.82 -7.79 -10.67
C ASP A 374 -9.16 -7.03 -10.70
N ALA A 375 -10.08 -7.33 -9.79
CA ALA A 375 -11.40 -6.67 -9.79
C ALA A 375 -11.28 -5.17 -9.44
N THR A 376 -10.37 -4.80 -8.54
CA THR A 376 -10.13 -3.40 -8.18
C THR A 376 -9.44 -2.66 -9.32
N ARG A 377 -8.47 -3.31 -9.98
CA ARG A 377 -7.75 -2.76 -11.14
C ARG A 377 -8.71 -2.41 -12.27
N ASN A 378 -9.55 -3.36 -12.66
CA ASN A 378 -10.56 -3.19 -13.72
C ASN A 378 -11.59 -2.11 -13.35
N ALA A 379 -12.09 -2.13 -12.10
CA ALA A 379 -13.05 -1.13 -11.62
C ALA A 379 -12.45 0.28 -11.51
N SER A 380 -11.13 0.43 -11.56
CA SER A 380 -10.44 1.72 -11.52
C SER A 380 -10.07 2.23 -12.90
N GLY A 381 -10.31 1.47 -13.98
CA GLY A 381 -9.95 1.87 -15.34
C GLY A 381 -8.46 1.71 -15.66
N ILE A 382 -7.72 0.93 -14.87
CA ILE A 382 -6.29 0.68 -15.09
C ILE A 382 -6.13 -0.39 -16.16
N LYS A 383 -5.42 -0.06 -17.25
CA LYS A 383 -5.09 -0.98 -18.34
C LYS A 383 -3.57 -1.16 -18.36
N LEU A 384 -3.10 -2.40 -18.22
CA LEU A 384 -1.66 -2.70 -18.11
C LEU A 384 -0.99 -3.02 -19.45
N LYS A 385 -1.78 -3.30 -20.49
CA LYS A 385 -1.29 -3.71 -21.80
C LYS A 385 -0.31 -2.69 -22.38
N ASP A 386 0.91 -3.15 -22.65
CA ASP A 386 2.02 -2.36 -23.21
C ASP A 386 2.45 -1.15 -22.35
N GLN A 387 2.08 -1.14 -21.06
CA GLN A 387 2.43 -0.07 -20.11
C GLN A 387 3.63 -0.45 -19.23
N VAL A 388 4.20 0.54 -18.55
CA VAL A 388 5.29 0.34 -17.58
C VAL A 388 4.74 0.35 -16.16
N VAL A 389 5.18 -0.60 -15.34
CA VAL A 389 4.83 -0.67 -13.90
C VAL A 389 6.10 -0.58 -13.07
N ILE A 390 6.10 0.32 -12.08
CA ILE A 390 7.17 0.45 -11.08
C ILE A 390 6.57 0.12 -9.71
N ILE A 391 7.07 -0.93 -9.06
CA ILE A 391 6.70 -1.36 -7.72
C ILE A 391 7.84 -1.00 -6.78
N ASP A 392 7.63 -0.01 -5.92
CA ASP A 392 8.62 0.43 -4.94
C ASP A 392 8.30 -0.06 -3.53
N GLU A 393 9.35 -0.43 -2.77
CA GLU A 393 9.28 -1.13 -1.49
C GLU A 393 8.75 -2.57 -1.62
N ALA A 394 9.23 -3.29 -2.65
CA ALA A 394 8.74 -4.61 -3.02
C ALA A 394 9.17 -5.77 -2.13
N HIS A 395 9.86 -5.51 -1.00
CA HIS A 395 10.35 -6.56 -0.09
C HIS A 395 9.22 -7.43 0.49
N ASN A 396 8.01 -6.87 0.64
CA ASN A 396 6.80 -7.54 1.12
C ASN A 396 5.77 -7.86 0.01
N LEU A 397 6.17 -7.79 -1.26
CA LEU A 397 5.22 -7.98 -2.38
C LEU A 397 4.58 -9.37 -2.36
N ILE A 398 5.38 -10.44 -2.15
CA ILE A 398 4.89 -11.82 -2.07
C ILE A 398 3.84 -11.96 -0.97
N ASP A 399 4.15 -11.49 0.23
CA ASP A 399 3.23 -11.57 1.38
C ASP A 399 1.97 -10.73 1.13
N THR A 400 2.11 -9.57 0.47
CA THR A 400 0.95 -8.73 0.12
C THR A 400 0.03 -9.45 -0.88
N ILE A 401 0.56 -10.10 -1.92
CA ILE A 401 -0.24 -10.86 -2.88
C ILE A 401 -0.95 -12.02 -2.16
N THR A 402 -0.23 -12.77 -1.33
CA THR A 402 -0.83 -13.85 -0.51
C THR A 402 -1.96 -13.32 0.35
N CYS A 403 -1.79 -12.18 1.02
CA CYS A 403 -2.85 -11.58 1.84
C CYS A 403 -4.06 -11.08 1.05
N ILE A 404 -3.86 -10.51 -0.16
CA ILE A 404 -4.97 -10.01 -1.01
C ILE A 404 -5.90 -11.14 -1.43
N TYR A 405 -5.33 -12.31 -1.75
CA TYR A 405 -6.07 -13.47 -2.27
C TYR A 405 -6.37 -14.53 -1.21
N SER A 406 -5.96 -14.31 0.04
CA SER A 406 -6.39 -15.07 1.21
C SER A 406 -7.68 -14.50 1.79
N ALA A 407 -8.58 -15.38 2.21
CA ALA A 407 -9.85 -14.98 2.82
C ALA A 407 -10.09 -15.77 4.11
N GLN A 408 -10.57 -15.10 5.15
CA GLN A 408 -10.94 -15.73 6.42
C GLN A 408 -12.38 -15.36 6.78
N VAL A 409 -13.14 -16.36 7.25
CA VAL A 409 -14.52 -16.20 7.71
C VAL A 409 -14.66 -16.86 9.08
N SER A 410 -15.21 -16.13 10.04
CA SER A 410 -15.51 -16.68 11.37
C SER A 410 -16.85 -17.42 11.39
N GLY A 411 -17.01 -18.39 12.30
CA GLY A 411 -18.28 -19.10 12.46
C GLY A 411 -19.43 -18.15 12.84
N SER A 412 -19.14 -17.07 13.57
CA SER A 412 -20.13 -16.01 13.86
C SER A 412 -20.61 -15.26 12.61
N GLN A 413 -19.72 -14.97 11.66
CA GLN A 413 -20.06 -14.34 10.38
C GLN A 413 -20.92 -15.26 9.51
N VAL A 414 -20.54 -16.55 9.41
CA VAL A 414 -21.29 -17.56 8.65
C VAL A 414 -22.71 -17.70 9.18
N ASN A 415 -22.86 -17.86 10.51
CA ASN A 415 -24.17 -18.05 11.14
C ASN A 415 -25.06 -16.80 10.98
N ARG A 416 -24.51 -15.59 11.18
CA ARG A 416 -25.25 -14.34 10.98
C ARG A 416 -25.71 -14.18 9.52
N CYS A 417 -24.86 -14.55 8.56
CA CYS A 417 -25.21 -14.49 7.15
C CYS A 417 -26.35 -15.46 6.81
N TRP A 418 -26.27 -16.69 7.31
CA TRP A 418 -27.31 -17.70 7.11
C TRP A 418 -28.66 -17.23 7.66
N GLY A 419 -28.69 -16.71 8.90
CA GLY A 419 -29.91 -16.18 9.51
C GLY A 419 -30.51 -15.00 8.74
N THR A 420 -29.67 -14.18 8.11
CA THR A 420 -30.12 -13.04 7.28
C THR A 420 -30.70 -13.52 5.95
N LEU A 421 -30.01 -14.42 5.25
CA LEU A 421 -30.44 -14.96 3.95
C LEU A 421 -31.74 -15.76 4.04
N LYS A 422 -31.96 -16.50 5.14
CA LYS A 422 -33.17 -17.30 5.38
C LYS A 422 -34.45 -16.46 5.36
N ARG A 423 -34.36 -15.15 5.65
CA ARG A 423 -35.50 -14.24 5.74
C ARG A 423 -35.92 -13.67 4.39
N LEU A 424 -35.14 -13.90 3.32
CA LEU A 424 -35.46 -13.39 1.98
C LEU A 424 -36.43 -14.31 1.24
N LYS A 425 -37.58 -13.76 0.81
CA LYS A 425 -38.41 -14.34 -0.26
C LYS A 425 -37.94 -13.75 -1.59
N ALA A 426 -37.22 -14.52 -2.41
CA ALA A 426 -36.62 -14.01 -3.66
C ALA A 426 -37.12 -14.76 -4.90
N LYS A 427 -37.18 -14.07 -6.04
CA LYS A 427 -37.43 -14.66 -7.37
C LYS A 427 -36.36 -15.70 -7.77
N ASN A 428 -35.13 -15.54 -7.26
CA ASN A 428 -33.98 -16.43 -7.51
C ASN A 428 -33.75 -17.42 -6.35
N LEU A 429 -34.82 -18.07 -5.90
CA LEU A 429 -34.81 -18.95 -4.72
C LEU A 429 -33.77 -20.07 -4.80
N MET A 430 -33.46 -20.57 -6.01
CA MET A 430 -32.51 -21.66 -6.22
C MET A 430 -31.09 -21.30 -5.76
N TYR A 431 -30.52 -20.18 -6.23
CA TYR A 431 -29.16 -19.76 -5.86
C TYR A 431 -29.07 -19.37 -4.37
N ILE A 432 -30.11 -18.75 -3.82
CA ILE A 432 -30.14 -18.44 -2.38
C ILE A 432 -30.19 -19.72 -1.54
N LYS A 433 -30.96 -20.73 -1.96
CA LYS A 433 -30.98 -22.04 -1.29
C LYS A 433 -29.61 -22.72 -1.37
N GLN A 434 -28.92 -22.63 -2.51
CA GLN A 434 -27.54 -23.14 -2.63
C GLN A 434 -26.59 -22.44 -1.66
N ILE A 435 -26.63 -21.10 -1.57
CA ILE A 435 -25.79 -20.34 -0.63
C ILE A 435 -26.13 -20.72 0.82
N LEU A 436 -27.43 -20.83 1.17
CA LEU A 436 -27.85 -21.26 2.50
C LEU A 436 -27.32 -22.66 2.85
N PHE A 437 -27.37 -23.60 1.90
CA PHE A 437 -26.82 -24.93 2.07
C PHE A 437 -25.29 -24.88 2.28
N LEU A 438 -24.55 -24.10 1.48
CA LEU A 438 -23.10 -23.92 1.66
C LEU A 438 -22.77 -23.42 3.08
N LEU A 439 -23.49 -22.40 3.55
CA LEU A 439 -23.28 -21.81 4.88
C LEU A 439 -23.61 -22.79 6.01
N GLU A 440 -24.67 -23.58 5.85
CA GLU A 440 -25.01 -24.63 6.81
C GLU A 440 -23.91 -25.70 6.90
N ARG A 441 -23.38 -26.14 5.74
CA ARG A 441 -22.27 -27.09 5.70
C ARG A 441 -20.99 -26.56 6.32
N PHE A 442 -20.67 -25.28 6.11
CA PHE A 442 -19.51 -24.64 6.76
C PHE A 442 -19.64 -24.62 8.29
N VAL A 443 -20.83 -24.34 8.82
CA VAL A 443 -21.06 -24.38 10.29
C VAL A 443 -20.96 -25.79 10.83
N ILE A 444 -21.49 -26.79 10.13
CA ILE A 444 -21.39 -28.21 10.52
C ILE A 444 -19.92 -28.65 10.57
N VAL A 445 -19.13 -28.27 9.57
CA VAL A 445 -17.70 -28.63 9.51
C VAL A 445 -16.86 -27.91 10.59
N LEU A 446 -17.33 -26.77 11.09
CA LEU A 446 -16.76 -26.12 12.30
C LEU A 446 -17.23 -26.77 13.62
N GLY A 447 -18.08 -27.79 13.56
CA GLY A 447 -18.61 -28.49 14.75
C GLY A 447 -19.78 -27.78 15.42
N GLY A 448 -20.44 -26.84 14.72
CA GLY A 448 -21.56 -26.05 15.24
C GLY A 448 -22.91 -26.35 14.58
N ASN A 449 -23.95 -25.65 15.04
CA ASN A 449 -25.30 -25.68 14.49
C ASN A 449 -25.80 -24.26 14.19
N VAL A 450 -26.31 -24.05 12.96
CA VAL A 450 -26.84 -22.76 12.49
C VAL A 450 -28.04 -22.26 13.30
N ASN A 451 -28.77 -23.13 13.99
CA ASN A 451 -29.96 -22.75 14.76
C ASN A 451 -29.67 -22.34 16.21
N GLN A 452 -28.42 -22.47 16.67
CA GLN A 452 -28.00 -22.14 18.03
C GLN A 452 -27.16 -20.85 18.04
N ASN A 453 -26.97 -20.24 19.22
CA ASN A 453 -26.18 -19.00 19.35
C ASN A 453 -24.67 -19.33 19.25
N PRO A 454 -23.89 -18.69 18.35
CA PRO A 454 -22.49 -19.04 18.13
C PRO A 454 -21.58 -18.82 19.36
N LYS A 455 -21.99 -17.98 20.31
CA LYS A 455 -21.22 -17.71 21.54
C LYS A 455 -21.40 -18.76 22.63
N THR A 456 -22.48 -19.55 22.59
CA THR A 456 -22.83 -20.53 23.64
C THR A 456 -22.61 -21.97 23.22
N GLN A 457 -22.25 -22.19 21.95
CA GLN A 457 -22.01 -23.51 21.39
C GLN A 457 -20.56 -23.91 21.64
N ASN A 458 -20.35 -24.84 22.56
CA ASN A 458 -19.04 -25.47 22.78
C ASN A 458 -18.77 -26.51 21.70
N ILE A 459 -17.55 -26.51 21.17
CA ILE A 459 -17.10 -27.43 20.12
C ILE A 459 -16.32 -28.58 20.76
N SER A 460 -16.72 -29.81 20.45
CA SER A 460 -16.17 -31.03 21.04
C SER A 460 -14.76 -31.37 20.56
N GLU A 461 -14.37 -30.95 19.35
CA GLU A 461 -13.06 -31.21 18.74
C GLU A 461 -12.30 -29.90 18.52
N ALA A 462 -11.47 -29.52 19.48
CA ALA A 462 -10.57 -28.37 19.34
C ALA A 462 -9.30 -28.77 18.58
N GLY A 463 -8.95 -28.01 17.55
CA GLY A 463 -7.79 -28.32 16.71
C GLY A 463 -7.70 -27.46 15.46
N VAL A 464 -6.52 -27.49 14.83
CA VAL A 464 -6.30 -26.86 13.51
C VAL A 464 -6.05 -27.95 12.49
N GLU A 465 -6.91 -28.02 11.48
CA GLU A 465 -6.76 -28.95 10.36
C GLU A 465 -6.48 -28.20 9.06
N LEU A 466 -5.59 -28.77 8.25
CA LEU A 466 -5.30 -28.33 6.89
C LEU A 466 -5.89 -29.33 5.90
N LYS A 467 -6.61 -28.83 4.91
CA LYS A 467 -7.18 -29.64 3.82
C LYS A 467 -6.82 -29.03 2.46
N SER A 468 -6.70 -29.88 1.45
CA SER A 468 -6.76 -29.39 0.06
C SER A 468 -8.13 -28.81 -0.23
N ILE A 469 -8.27 -28.01 -1.29
CA ILE A 469 -9.56 -27.45 -1.68
C ILE A 469 -10.54 -28.59 -1.94
N ASN A 470 -10.13 -29.60 -2.73
CA ASN A 470 -10.98 -30.73 -3.06
C ASN A 470 -11.40 -31.53 -1.81
N ASP A 471 -10.47 -31.83 -0.91
CA ASP A 471 -10.79 -32.57 0.33
C ASP A 471 -11.75 -31.78 1.22
N PHE A 472 -11.61 -30.46 1.26
CA PHE A 472 -12.55 -29.59 1.97
C PHE A 472 -13.94 -29.60 1.33
N LEU A 473 -14.03 -29.53 0.00
CA LEU A 473 -15.31 -29.60 -0.72
C LEU A 473 -16.02 -30.95 -0.48
N PHE A 474 -15.27 -32.06 -0.46
CA PHE A 474 -15.79 -33.39 -0.11
C PHE A 474 -16.24 -33.48 1.35
N LEU A 475 -15.43 -32.97 2.28
CA LEU A 475 -15.78 -32.93 3.71
C LEU A 475 -17.07 -32.13 3.95
N CYS A 476 -17.25 -31.01 3.24
CA CYS A 476 -18.44 -30.20 3.31
C CYS A 476 -19.64 -30.79 2.55
N GLN A 477 -19.47 -31.83 1.72
CA GLN A 477 -20.50 -32.38 0.83
C GLN A 477 -21.06 -31.33 -0.15
N ILE A 478 -20.18 -30.49 -0.72
CA ILE A 478 -20.53 -29.40 -1.64
C ILE A 478 -19.88 -29.53 -3.03
N ASP A 479 -19.24 -30.66 -3.29
CA ASP A 479 -18.61 -31.06 -4.55
C ASP A 479 -19.57 -30.99 -5.76
N ASN A 480 -20.84 -31.29 -5.54
CA ASN A 480 -21.89 -31.26 -6.57
C ASN A 480 -22.41 -29.85 -6.90
N ILE A 481 -21.98 -28.81 -6.17
CA ILE A 481 -22.40 -27.43 -6.38
C ILE A 481 -21.35 -26.71 -7.23
N ASN A 482 -21.77 -26.16 -8.36
CA ASN A 482 -20.90 -25.32 -9.19
C ASN A 482 -20.67 -23.96 -8.52
N LEU A 483 -19.56 -23.84 -7.78
CA LEU A 483 -19.16 -22.61 -7.08
C LEU A 483 -18.94 -21.42 -8.03
N PHE A 484 -18.48 -21.64 -9.27
CA PHE A 484 -18.31 -20.57 -10.25
C PHE A 484 -19.65 -19.90 -10.60
N LYS A 485 -20.73 -20.68 -10.74
CA LYS A 485 -22.08 -20.13 -10.99
C LYS A 485 -22.60 -19.35 -9.78
N VAL A 486 -22.36 -19.86 -8.57
CA VAL A 486 -22.76 -19.18 -7.32
C VAL A 486 -22.00 -17.86 -7.17
N GLN A 487 -20.69 -17.85 -7.41
CA GLN A 487 -19.87 -16.64 -7.41
C GLN A 487 -20.38 -15.63 -8.44
N HIS A 488 -20.59 -16.07 -9.69
CA HIS A 488 -21.10 -15.21 -10.76
C HIS A 488 -22.46 -14.60 -10.41
N TYR A 489 -23.35 -15.39 -9.80
CA TYR A 489 -24.63 -14.90 -9.30
C TYR A 489 -24.45 -13.84 -8.22
N CYS A 490 -23.58 -14.05 -7.23
CA CYS A 490 -23.32 -13.07 -6.17
C CYS A 490 -22.81 -11.73 -6.75
N GLU A 491 -21.85 -11.80 -7.69
CA GLU A 491 -21.28 -10.64 -8.37
C GLU A 491 -22.31 -9.87 -9.20
N LYS A 492 -23.09 -10.56 -10.05
CA LYS A 492 -24.08 -9.91 -10.92
C LYS A 492 -25.29 -9.39 -10.16
N SER A 493 -25.77 -10.15 -9.18
CA SER A 493 -26.95 -9.77 -8.40
C SER A 493 -26.65 -8.68 -7.37
N LEU A 494 -25.36 -8.50 -7.00
CA LEU A 494 -24.90 -7.63 -5.92
C LEU A 494 -25.65 -7.92 -4.61
N ILE A 495 -25.84 -9.21 -4.31
CA ILE A 495 -26.68 -9.68 -3.19
C ILE A 495 -26.13 -9.26 -1.83
N SER A 496 -24.81 -9.32 -1.61
CA SER A 496 -24.14 -8.79 -0.42
C SER A 496 -24.52 -7.36 -0.10
N ARG A 497 -24.57 -6.51 -1.13
CA ARG A 497 -24.91 -5.07 -1.00
C ARG A 497 -26.40 -4.86 -0.77
N LYS A 498 -27.26 -5.57 -1.50
CA LYS A 498 -28.72 -5.49 -1.34
C LYS A 498 -29.17 -5.94 0.04
N LEU A 499 -28.54 -6.98 0.58
CA LEU A 499 -28.82 -7.49 1.92
C LEU A 499 -28.36 -6.55 3.03
N PHE A 500 -27.20 -5.91 2.85
CA PHE A 500 -26.73 -4.92 3.81
C PHE A 500 -27.73 -3.76 3.95
N GLY A 501 -28.18 -3.18 2.85
CA GLY A 501 -29.20 -2.13 2.86
C GLY A 501 -30.56 -2.60 3.43
N PHE A 502 -30.87 -3.90 3.38
CA PHE A 502 -32.05 -4.46 4.05
C PHE A 502 -31.83 -4.59 5.58
N VAL A 503 -30.67 -5.09 6.00
CA VAL A 503 -30.32 -5.21 7.43
C VAL A 503 -30.22 -3.85 8.10
N GLU A 504 -29.74 -2.81 7.43
CA GLU A 504 -29.74 -1.45 7.98
C GLU A 504 -31.17 -0.89 8.12
N ARG A 505 -32.02 -1.09 7.11
CA ARG A 505 -33.41 -0.62 7.11
C ARG A 505 -34.31 -1.32 8.13
N TYR A 506 -34.06 -2.59 8.43
CA TYR A 506 -34.97 -3.42 9.23
C TYR A 506 -34.31 -4.05 10.47
N GLY A 507 -32.98 -3.96 10.61
CA GLY A 507 -32.19 -4.64 11.64
C GLY A 507 -32.11 -3.94 12.99
N ALA A 508 -32.53 -2.67 13.09
CA ALA A 508 -32.73 -2.02 14.38
C ALA A 508 -33.98 -2.54 15.12
N ALA A 509 -34.89 -3.25 14.44
CA ALA A 509 -36.17 -3.67 15.00
C ALA A 509 -36.28 -5.17 15.35
N GLY A 510 -35.16 -5.90 15.44
CA GLY A 510 -35.26 -7.36 15.59
C GLY A 510 -33.98 -8.07 15.99
N ALA A 511 -33.43 -7.71 17.15
CA ALA A 511 -32.69 -8.69 17.94
C ALA A 511 -33.63 -9.87 18.21
N VAL A 512 -33.17 -11.06 17.83
CA VAL A 512 -33.76 -12.39 18.01
C VAL A 512 -34.72 -12.48 19.23
N LYS A 513 -36.04 -12.40 18.99
CA LYS A 513 -37.04 -12.98 19.90
C LYS A 513 -37.11 -14.48 19.60
N ILE A 514 -36.28 -15.26 20.28
CA ILE A 514 -36.52 -16.70 20.42
C ILE A 514 -37.75 -16.89 21.32
N ARG A 515 -38.55 -17.90 20.99
CA ARG A 515 -39.85 -18.25 21.57
C ARG A 515 -39.85 -18.14 23.11
N LYS A 516 -40.82 -17.40 23.64
CA LYS A 516 -41.22 -17.43 25.06
C LYS A 516 -41.92 -18.75 25.37
N ALA A 517 -41.15 -19.77 25.70
CA ALA A 517 -41.53 -20.86 26.59
C ALA A 517 -40.25 -21.17 27.37
N ASP A 518 -40.34 -21.28 28.70
CA ASP A 518 -39.24 -21.44 29.70
C ASP A 518 -38.80 -20.19 30.48
N GLN A 519 -39.51 -19.06 30.35
CA GLN A 519 -39.33 -17.89 31.23
C GLN A 519 -40.14 -17.93 32.55
N LYS A 520 -40.51 -19.12 33.04
CA LYS A 520 -41.25 -19.27 34.32
C LYS A 520 -40.47 -19.89 35.48
N MET A 521 -39.20 -20.27 35.30
CA MET A 521 -38.41 -20.85 36.40
C MET A 521 -37.24 -19.98 36.90
N SER A 522 -36.75 -19.00 36.14
CA SER A 522 -35.58 -18.21 36.58
C SER A 522 -35.92 -17.12 37.61
N GLY A 523 -37.15 -16.59 37.62
CA GLY A 523 -37.57 -15.55 38.56
C GLY A 523 -37.75 -16.08 40.00
N LEU A 524 -38.24 -17.32 40.14
CA LEU A 524 -38.42 -17.95 41.44
C LEU A 524 -37.08 -18.46 42.01
N GLN A 525 -36.17 -18.90 41.13
CA GLN A 525 -34.85 -19.40 41.52
C GLN A 525 -33.91 -18.28 41.99
N ASN A 526 -33.92 -17.13 41.31
CA ASN A 526 -33.20 -15.94 41.79
C ASN A 526 -33.80 -15.40 43.11
N PHE A 527 -35.11 -15.48 43.31
CA PHE A 527 -35.76 -15.06 44.55
C PHE A 527 -35.44 -16.01 45.74
N LEU A 528 -35.39 -17.33 45.48
CA LEU A 528 -34.97 -18.34 46.48
C LEU A 528 -33.48 -18.22 46.84
N GLU A 529 -32.61 -17.89 45.89
CA GLU A 529 -31.18 -17.62 46.15
C GLU A 529 -30.94 -16.33 46.95
N THR A 530 -31.84 -15.34 46.81
CA THR A 530 -31.75 -14.08 47.58
C THR A 530 -32.13 -14.27 49.05
N LEU A 531 -32.99 -15.26 49.36
CA LEU A 531 -33.39 -15.59 50.74
C LEU A 531 -32.32 -16.41 51.49
N ASN A 532 -31.54 -17.23 50.78
CA ASN A 532 -30.46 -18.03 51.39
C ASN A 532 -29.17 -17.25 51.69
N LYS A 533 -29.04 -15.99 51.24
CA LYS A 533 -27.84 -15.15 51.49
C LYS A 533 -27.95 -14.23 52.71
N ARG A 534 -28.98 -14.36 53.56
CA ARG A 534 -29.15 -13.53 54.76
C ARG A 534 -28.60 -14.11 56.06
N GLN A 535 -27.81 -15.18 56.03
CA GLN A 535 -27.09 -15.67 57.22
C GLN A 535 -25.68 -16.10 56.84
N GLY A 536 -24.67 -15.40 57.38
CA GLY A 536 -23.28 -15.89 57.46
C GLY A 536 -22.19 -14.98 56.87
N GLU A 537 -21.79 -14.00 57.68
CA GLU A 537 -20.42 -13.53 57.98
C GLU A 537 -19.48 -12.91 56.92
N GLU A 538 -18.69 -11.96 57.45
CA GLU A 538 -17.97 -10.86 56.82
C GLU A 538 -16.58 -11.26 56.26
N GLY A 539 -16.16 -10.61 55.17
CA GLY A 539 -14.81 -10.71 54.61
C GLY A 539 -14.50 -9.69 53.50
N ILE A 540 -13.48 -8.88 53.76
CA ILE A 540 -12.83 -7.75 53.04
C ILE A 540 -12.85 -7.81 51.49
N PRO A 541 -13.04 -6.67 50.76
CA PRO A 541 -13.08 -6.62 49.30
C PRO A 541 -11.68 -6.69 48.65
N GLN A 542 -11.53 -7.56 47.64
CA GLN A 542 -10.40 -7.57 46.70
C GLN A 542 -10.79 -6.92 45.38
N ASP A 543 -9.87 -6.12 44.85
CA ASP A 543 -9.96 -5.30 43.65
C ASP A 543 -10.46 -6.03 42.40
N SER A 544 -11.31 -5.31 41.67
CA SER A 544 -11.86 -5.65 40.36
C SER A 544 -10.77 -5.89 39.33
N SER A 545 -10.75 -7.09 38.76
CA SER A 545 -10.09 -7.38 37.49
C SER A 545 -10.68 -6.52 36.38
N GLU A 546 -9.83 -5.70 35.76
CA GLU A 546 -10.08 -4.95 34.54
C GLU A 546 -10.64 -5.87 33.45
N GLU A 547 -11.94 -5.73 33.17
CA GLU A 547 -12.54 -6.28 31.95
C GLU A 547 -11.94 -5.53 30.76
N ALA A 548 -11.16 -6.25 29.95
CA ALA A 548 -10.67 -5.77 28.68
C ALA A 548 -11.87 -5.38 27.79
N GLU A 549 -12.05 -4.08 27.57
CA GLU A 549 -12.92 -3.55 26.52
C GLU A 549 -12.45 -4.12 25.16
N ASP A 550 -13.19 -5.11 24.67
CA ASP A 550 -13.05 -5.70 23.35
C ASP A 550 -13.55 -4.69 22.31
N ASP A 551 -12.62 -3.86 21.84
CA ASP A 551 -12.77 -2.89 20.77
C ASP A 551 -12.93 -3.63 19.41
N GLN A 552 -14.04 -4.37 19.24
CA GLN A 552 -14.35 -4.98 17.95
C GLN A 552 -14.92 -3.93 17.00
N PRO A 553 -14.30 -3.69 15.83
CA PRO A 553 -14.81 -2.74 14.85
C PRO A 553 -16.23 -3.13 14.43
N LYS A 554 -17.16 -2.16 14.47
CA LYS A 554 -18.56 -2.31 14.02
C LYS A 554 -18.58 -3.05 12.66
N MET A 555 -19.01 -4.31 12.70
CA MET A 555 -18.75 -5.27 11.64
C MET A 555 -19.43 -4.91 10.31
N ALA A 556 -18.64 -5.03 9.26
CA ALA A 556 -19.02 -5.20 7.87
C ALA A 556 -20.14 -6.22 7.59
N SER A 557 -20.72 -6.15 6.38
CA SER A 557 -21.64 -7.17 5.85
C SER A 557 -20.97 -8.57 5.88
N PRO A 558 -21.49 -9.53 6.65
CA PRO A 558 -20.92 -10.88 6.71
C PRO A 558 -20.90 -11.59 5.35
N LEU A 559 -21.82 -11.26 4.45
CA LEU A 559 -21.91 -11.88 3.14
C LEU A 559 -20.76 -11.49 2.20
N MET A 560 -20.17 -10.29 2.33
CA MET A 560 -19.00 -9.92 1.52
C MET A 560 -17.77 -10.77 1.85
N HIS A 561 -17.58 -11.11 3.12
CA HIS A 561 -16.48 -11.98 3.56
C HIS A 561 -16.67 -13.40 3.03
N ILE A 562 -17.92 -13.87 3.02
CA ILE A 562 -18.30 -15.15 2.44
C ILE A 562 -18.09 -15.14 0.92
N GLU A 563 -18.50 -14.08 0.21
CA GLU A 563 -18.25 -13.94 -1.23
C GLU A 563 -16.76 -14.00 -1.55
N GLY A 564 -15.92 -13.30 -0.77
CA GLY A 564 -14.46 -13.38 -0.90
C GLY A 564 -13.91 -14.79 -0.65
N PHE A 565 -14.44 -15.50 0.34
CA PHE A 565 -14.05 -16.89 0.62
C PHE A 565 -14.50 -17.87 -0.48
N LEU A 566 -15.72 -17.71 -1.01
CA LEU A 566 -16.21 -18.49 -2.13
C LEU A 566 -15.39 -18.25 -3.40
N ALA A 567 -15.01 -17.00 -3.67
CA ALA A 567 -14.09 -16.67 -4.77
C ALA A 567 -12.69 -17.26 -4.55
N ALA A 568 -12.22 -17.32 -3.30
CA ALA A 568 -10.94 -17.96 -3.00
C ALA A 568 -10.95 -19.48 -3.25
N LEU A 569 -12.09 -20.15 -3.02
CA LEU A 569 -12.29 -21.58 -3.28
C LEU A 569 -12.35 -21.94 -4.77
N THR A 570 -12.49 -20.97 -5.69
CA THR A 570 -12.47 -21.24 -7.14
C THR A 570 -11.06 -21.27 -7.74
N ASN A 571 -10.02 -21.04 -6.93
CA ASN A 571 -8.63 -21.23 -7.33
C ASN A 571 -8.28 -22.71 -7.54
N ALA A 572 -7.16 -22.98 -8.24
CA ALA A 572 -6.70 -24.34 -8.47
C ALA A 572 -6.27 -25.03 -7.16
N ASN A 573 -6.57 -26.32 -7.04
CA ASN A 573 -6.28 -27.13 -5.84
C ASN A 573 -4.79 -27.15 -5.46
N GLN A 574 -3.89 -26.98 -6.43
CA GLN A 574 -2.46 -26.97 -6.19
C GLN A 574 -1.99 -25.67 -5.53
N ASP A 575 -2.68 -24.56 -5.78
CA ASP A 575 -2.24 -23.21 -5.41
C ASP A 575 -2.77 -22.74 -4.05
N GLY A 576 -3.72 -23.46 -3.45
CA GLY A 576 -4.36 -23.05 -2.21
C GLY A 576 -4.66 -24.18 -1.24
N ARG A 577 -4.88 -23.81 0.03
CA ARG A 577 -5.28 -24.70 1.13
C ARG A 577 -6.36 -24.08 1.99
N VAL A 578 -7.18 -24.92 2.60
CA VAL A 578 -8.20 -24.49 3.56
C VAL A 578 -7.77 -24.90 4.96
N ILE A 579 -7.69 -23.93 5.85
CA ILE A 579 -7.39 -24.09 7.26
C ILE A 579 -8.69 -24.03 8.03
N LEU A 580 -8.96 -25.08 8.81
CA LEU A 580 -10.07 -25.18 9.73
C LEU A 580 -9.54 -25.00 11.14
N SER A 581 -9.87 -23.88 11.77
CA SER A 581 -9.51 -23.62 13.16
C SER A 581 -10.75 -23.77 14.03
N ARG A 582 -10.77 -24.81 14.87
CA ARG A 582 -11.83 -25.06 15.85
C ARG A 582 -11.32 -24.73 17.25
N GLN A 583 -11.91 -23.72 17.90
CA GLN A 583 -11.43 -23.24 19.20
C GLN A 583 -12.58 -22.93 20.14
N GLY A 584 -12.83 -23.79 21.13
CA GLY A 584 -13.76 -23.53 22.24
C GLY A 584 -15.22 -23.35 21.81
N THR A 585 -15.55 -22.20 21.20
CA THR A 585 -16.88 -21.85 20.70
C THR A 585 -16.91 -21.61 19.19
N LEU A 586 -18.09 -21.72 18.56
CA LEU A 586 -18.27 -21.41 17.14
C LEU A 586 -17.88 -19.96 16.77
N ALA A 587 -17.99 -19.03 17.71
CA ALA A 587 -17.60 -17.63 17.47
C ALA A 587 -16.09 -17.45 17.29
N LEU A 588 -15.27 -18.25 17.99
CA LEU A 588 -13.80 -18.22 17.93
C LEU A 588 -13.25 -19.13 16.81
N SER A 589 -14.06 -20.06 16.32
CA SER A 589 -13.71 -20.90 15.18
C SER A 589 -13.76 -20.15 13.86
N SER A 590 -12.87 -20.52 12.93
CA SER A 590 -12.78 -19.86 11.62
C SER A 590 -12.33 -20.81 10.51
N LEU A 591 -12.73 -20.46 9.29
CA LEU A 591 -12.26 -21.04 8.04
C LEU A 591 -11.36 -20.01 7.35
N LYS A 592 -10.14 -20.40 6.97
CA LYS A 592 -9.20 -19.53 6.27
C LYS A 592 -8.69 -20.21 5.01
N PHE A 593 -8.80 -19.53 3.88
CA PHE A 593 -8.12 -19.92 2.65
C PHE A 593 -6.72 -19.31 2.61
N LEU A 594 -5.71 -20.14 2.47
CA LEU A 594 -4.31 -19.76 2.33
C LEU A 594 -3.87 -19.95 0.88
N LEU A 595 -3.46 -18.85 0.23
CA LEU A 595 -2.80 -18.92 -1.08
C LEU A 595 -1.33 -19.31 -0.91
N LEU A 596 -0.93 -20.43 -1.53
CA LEU A 596 0.44 -20.92 -1.51
C LEU A 596 1.26 -20.37 -2.68
N ASN A 597 0.63 -20.17 -3.85
CA ASN A 597 1.30 -19.73 -5.06
C ASN A 597 0.87 -18.31 -5.49
N PRO A 598 1.58 -17.25 -5.06
CA PRO A 598 1.26 -15.89 -5.46
C PRO A 598 1.61 -15.58 -6.92
N ALA A 599 2.43 -16.40 -7.57
CA ALA A 599 2.89 -16.18 -8.93
C ALA A 599 1.75 -16.23 -9.95
N VAL A 600 0.70 -17.03 -9.70
CA VAL A 600 -0.47 -17.16 -10.59
C VAL A 600 -1.15 -15.82 -10.85
N HIS A 601 -1.35 -15.02 -9.79
CA HIS A 601 -2.00 -13.72 -9.93
C HIS A 601 -1.05 -12.65 -10.49
N PHE A 602 0.25 -12.78 -10.21
CA PHE A 602 1.26 -11.83 -10.73
C PHE A 602 1.62 -12.08 -12.19
N ALA A 603 1.46 -13.31 -12.70
CA ALA A 603 1.74 -13.69 -14.08
C ALA A 603 0.99 -12.82 -15.10
N LYS A 604 -0.27 -12.46 -14.80
CA LYS A 604 -1.06 -11.58 -15.64
C LYS A 604 -0.44 -10.19 -15.77
N VAL A 605 0.06 -9.63 -14.65
CA VAL A 605 0.77 -8.33 -14.64
C VAL A 605 2.03 -8.42 -15.49
N LEU A 606 2.85 -9.46 -15.32
CA LEU A 606 4.09 -9.65 -16.08
C LEU A 606 3.84 -9.85 -17.59
N LYS A 607 2.73 -10.48 -17.96
CA LYS A 607 2.38 -10.75 -19.36
C LYS A 607 1.80 -9.54 -20.07
N GLU A 608 0.97 -8.74 -19.39
CA GLU A 608 0.34 -7.56 -19.97
C GLU A 608 1.29 -6.36 -20.06
N CYS A 609 2.17 -6.17 -19.06
CA CYS A 609 3.06 -5.01 -19.02
C CYS A 609 4.22 -5.15 -20.01
N ARG A 610 4.61 -4.01 -20.58
CA ARG A 610 5.82 -3.87 -21.39
C ARG A 610 7.06 -4.11 -20.53
N ALA A 611 7.21 -3.34 -19.46
CA ALA A 611 8.31 -3.47 -18.50
C ALA A 611 7.79 -3.42 -17.06
N VAL A 612 8.43 -4.16 -16.15
CA VAL A 612 8.08 -4.18 -14.73
C VAL A 612 9.35 -3.97 -13.90
N ILE A 613 9.40 -2.87 -13.16
CA ILE A 613 10.50 -2.51 -12.27
C ILE A 613 10.10 -2.82 -10.84
N ILE A 614 10.91 -3.60 -10.15
CA ILE A 614 10.69 -4.04 -8.78
C ILE A 614 11.83 -3.48 -7.94
N ALA A 615 11.57 -2.39 -7.24
CA ALA A 615 12.57 -1.65 -6.48
C ALA A 615 12.38 -1.83 -4.96
N GLY A 616 13.49 -1.93 -4.22
CA GLY A 616 13.43 -2.03 -2.76
C GLY A 616 14.77 -1.73 -2.09
N GLY A 617 14.72 -1.25 -0.84
CA GLY A 617 15.93 -0.96 -0.07
C GLY A 617 16.61 -2.18 0.54
N THR A 618 15.87 -3.27 0.70
CA THR A 618 16.31 -4.47 1.44
C THR A 618 15.79 -5.74 0.76
N MET A 619 16.05 -5.88 -0.55
CA MET A 619 15.56 -7.00 -1.35
C MET A 619 16.37 -8.30 -1.13
N GLN A 620 17.54 -8.23 -0.49
CA GLN A 620 18.37 -9.42 -0.25
C GLN A 620 17.78 -10.37 0.79
N PRO A 621 17.76 -11.69 0.53
CA PRO A 621 18.23 -12.36 -0.70
C PRO A 621 17.19 -12.35 -1.84
N ILE A 622 17.63 -11.98 -3.05
CA ILE A 622 16.78 -11.82 -4.25
C ILE A 622 16.39 -13.18 -4.89
N ALA A 623 17.22 -14.22 -4.72
CA ALA A 623 17.04 -15.51 -5.38
C ALA A 623 15.64 -16.11 -5.17
N ASP A 624 15.17 -16.16 -3.92
CA ASP A 624 13.82 -16.65 -3.60
C ASP A 624 12.73 -15.85 -4.30
N PHE A 625 12.90 -14.54 -4.38
CA PHE A 625 11.93 -13.66 -5.00
C PHE A 625 11.85 -13.90 -6.50
N ARG A 626 13.01 -14.01 -7.17
CA ARG A 626 13.11 -14.36 -8.59
C ARG A 626 12.46 -15.70 -8.88
N GLU A 627 12.80 -16.72 -8.10
CA GLU A 627 12.36 -18.09 -8.32
C GLU A 627 10.86 -18.26 -8.01
N GLN A 628 10.41 -17.85 -6.81
CA GLN A 628 9.04 -18.07 -6.34
C GLN A 628 8.00 -17.17 -7.00
N LEU A 629 8.38 -15.95 -7.43
CA LEU A 629 7.43 -14.99 -8.00
C LEU A 629 7.58 -14.86 -9.52
N LEU A 630 8.78 -14.62 -10.04
CA LEU A 630 8.95 -14.29 -11.46
C LEU A 630 9.02 -15.55 -12.35
N GLN A 631 9.88 -16.50 -12.01
CA GLN A 631 10.03 -17.74 -12.79
C GLN A 631 8.78 -18.62 -12.66
N SER A 632 8.22 -18.76 -11.45
CA SER A 632 6.93 -19.44 -11.26
C SER A 632 5.76 -18.75 -11.98
N ALA A 633 5.86 -17.45 -12.29
CA ALA A 633 4.88 -16.72 -13.10
C ALA A 633 5.10 -16.86 -14.61
N GLY A 634 6.13 -17.60 -15.04
CA GLY A 634 6.47 -17.84 -16.45
C GLY A 634 7.42 -16.81 -17.07
N ALA A 635 8.11 -15.98 -16.27
CA ALA A 635 9.15 -15.10 -16.79
C ALA A 635 10.42 -15.89 -17.15
N SER A 636 10.90 -15.73 -18.39
CA SER A 636 12.18 -16.28 -18.83
C SER A 636 13.35 -15.57 -18.13
N ALA A 637 14.46 -16.28 -17.92
CA ALA A 637 15.65 -15.72 -17.29
C ALA A 637 16.20 -14.51 -18.06
N ASP A 638 16.13 -14.52 -19.41
CA ASP A 638 16.63 -13.44 -20.26
C ASP A 638 15.84 -12.12 -20.13
N ARG A 639 14.57 -12.22 -19.69
CA ARG A 639 13.71 -11.06 -19.43
C ARG A 639 13.98 -10.46 -18.05
N ILE A 640 14.69 -11.14 -17.16
CA ILE A 640 14.95 -10.68 -15.80
C ILE A 640 16.33 -10.06 -15.71
N GLU A 641 16.40 -8.84 -15.21
CA GLU A 641 17.64 -8.09 -15.04
C GLU A 641 17.79 -7.66 -13.57
N GLU A 642 18.87 -8.07 -12.93
CA GLU A 642 19.15 -7.74 -11.52
C GLU A 642 20.19 -6.63 -11.43
N PHE A 643 19.93 -5.65 -10.58
CA PHE A 643 20.85 -4.55 -10.32
C PHE A 643 20.83 -4.20 -8.83
N SER A 644 22.01 -4.06 -8.25
CA SER A 644 22.18 -3.68 -6.83
C SER A 644 23.17 -2.54 -6.75
N CYS A 645 22.71 -1.39 -6.24
CA CYS A 645 23.55 -0.24 -5.97
C CYS A 645 24.38 -0.46 -4.70
N GLY A 646 25.60 0.08 -4.72
CA GLY A 646 26.35 0.36 -3.51
C GLY A 646 25.66 1.39 -2.61
N HIS A 647 26.28 1.70 -1.48
CA HIS A 647 25.78 2.74 -0.58
C HIS A 647 26.54 4.06 -0.79
N VAL A 648 25.88 5.21 -0.63
CA VAL A 648 26.52 6.55 -0.63
C VAL A 648 27.44 6.76 0.58
N ILE A 649 27.34 5.92 1.61
CA ILE A 649 28.07 6.13 2.88
C ILE A 649 29.53 5.71 2.71
N PRO A 650 30.49 6.52 3.17
CA PRO A 650 31.89 6.11 3.23
C PRO A 650 32.06 4.84 4.08
N PRO A 651 32.91 3.88 3.68
CA PRO A 651 33.19 2.68 4.48
C PRO A 651 33.50 2.96 5.95
N ASP A 652 34.20 4.07 6.23
CA ASP A 652 34.59 4.48 7.59
C ASP A 652 33.42 4.95 8.46
N ASN A 653 32.23 5.17 7.91
CA ASN A 653 31.05 5.64 8.65
C ASN A 653 30.14 4.50 9.13
N ILE A 654 30.46 3.25 8.80
CA ILE A 654 29.70 2.10 9.28
C ILE A 654 30.64 1.06 9.91
N LEU A 655 30.26 0.58 11.09
CA LEU A 655 30.97 -0.51 11.75
C LEU A 655 30.01 -1.66 12.09
N PRO A 656 29.85 -2.65 11.21
CA PRO A 656 29.11 -3.88 11.50
C PRO A 656 30.02 -4.90 12.20
N ILE A 657 29.59 -5.41 13.36
CA ILE A 657 30.29 -6.43 14.11
C ILE A 657 29.36 -7.61 14.37
N ILE A 658 29.82 -8.81 14.04
CA ILE A 658 29.22 -10.06 14.51
C ILE A 658 29.94 -10.46 15.80
N LEU A 659 29.22 -10.50 16.90
CA LEU A 659 29.75 -10.90 18.20
C LEU A 659 29.37 -12.35 18.50
N CYS A 660 30.37 -13.22 18.67
CA CYS A 660 30.14 -14.64 18.92
C CYS A 660 30.10 -15.02 20.40
N SER A 661 30.78 -14.27 21.27
CA SER A 661 30.84 -14.52 22.71
C SER A 661 30.78 -13.22 23.50
N GLY A 662 30.12 -13.24 24.67
CA GLY A 662 29.97 -12.07 25.53
C GLY A 662 31.17 -11.82 26.47
N PRO A 663 31.07 -10.80 27.35
CA PRO A 663 32.10 -10.43 28.32
C PRO A 663 32.61 -11.57 29.24
N SER A 664 31.77 -12.55 29.56
CA SER A 664 32.13 -13.71 30.39
C SER A 664 32.70 -14.88 29.58
N ASN A 665 33.02 -14.67 28.30
CA ASN A 665 33.38 -15.70 27.31
C ASN A 665 32.27 -16.73 27.04
N GLN A 666 31.03 -16.47 27.48
CA GLN A 666 29.89 -17.29 27.11
C GLN A 666 29.56 -17.12 25.63
N GLN A 667 29.44 -18.23 24.90
CA GLN A 667 29.03 -18.22 23.49
C GLN A 667 27.59 -17.73 23.36
N LEU A 668 27.37 -16.78 22.46
CA LEU A 668 26.08 -16.16 22.21
C LEU A 668 25.22 -17.04 21.29
N ASP A 669 24.37 -17.88 21.89
CA ASP A 669 23.42 -18.74 21.19
C ASP A 669 21.98 -18.43 21.65
N PHE A 670 21.22 -17.74 20.79
CA PHE A 670 19.83 -17.35 21.03
C PHE A 670 18.83 -18.30 20.35
N THR A 671 19.13 -19.59 20.26
CA THR A 671 18.14 -20.62 19.92
C THR A 671 16.99 -20.66 20.93
N TYR A 672 15.81 -21.15 20.50
CA TYR A 672 14.60 -21.18 21.34
C TYR A 672 14.83 -21.86 22.70
N GLU A 673 15.63 -22.93 22.71
CA GLU A 673 15.94 -23.73 23.90
C GLU A 673 16.86 -22.99 24.88
N LYS A 674 17.82 -22.21 24.38
CA LYS A 674 18.88 -21.58 25.21
C LYS A 674 18.62 -20.12 25.55
N ARG A 675 17.86 -19.38 24.72
CA ARG A 675 17.65 -17.94 24.88
C ARG A 675 17.01 -17.57 26.22
N GLY A 676 16.18 -18.45 26.78
CA GLY A 676 15.47 -18.25 28.04
C GLY A 676 16.30 -18.58 29.29
N LEU A 677 17.54 -19.06 29.13
CA LEU A 677 18.44 -19.33 30.25
C LEU A 677 18.86 -18.00 30.91
N PRO A 678 18.83 -17.90 32.26
CA PRO A 678 19.24 -16.68 32.97
C PRO A 678 20.61 -16.16 32.57
N GLN A 679 21.59 -17.05 32.41
CA GLN A 679 22.94 -16.71 31.98
C GLN A 679 22.98 -15.96 30.64
N MET A 680 22.17 -16.37 29.65
CA MET A 680 22.09 -15.72 28.34
C MET A 680 21.46 -14.32 28.43
N MET A 681 20.44 -14.17 29.26
CA MET A 681 19.78 -12.88 29.50
C MET A 681 20.73 -11.92 30.22
N GLU A 682 21.42 -12.39 31.26
CA GLU A 682 22.44 -11.60 31.98
C GLU A 682 23.59 -11.19 31.07
N GLU A 683 24.07 -12.10 30.22
CA GLU A 683 25.18 -11.82 29.31
C GLU A 683 24.82 -10.73 28.29
N THR A 684 23.58 -10.76 27.78
CA THR A 684 23.04 -9.69 26.93
C THR A 684 23.00 -8.35 27.68
N GLY A 685 22.56 -8.35 28.94
CA GLY A 685 22.53 -7.16 29.79
C GLY A 685 23.92 -6.58 30.05
N ARG A 686 24.93 -7.44 30.30
CA ARG A 686 26.33 -7.03 30.47
C ARG A 686 26.90 -6.41 29.20
N ILE A 687 26.59 -6.96 28.01
CA ILE A 687 26.97 -6.37 26.73
C ILE A 687 26.38 -4.96 26.61
N LEU A 688 25.07 -4.81 26.85
CA LEU A 688 24.41 -3.51 26.77
C LEU A 688 24.98 -2.49 27.75
N CYS A 689 25.25 -2.87 29.01
CA CYS A 689 25.84 -1.97 30.01
C CYS A 689 27.18 -1.39 29.53
N ASN A 690 28.05 -2.24 28.97
CA ASN A 690 29.33 -1.80 28.43
C ASN A 690 29.14 -0.89 27.21
N LEU A 691 28.23 -1.24 26.30
CA LEU A 691 27.95 -0.42 25.11
C LEU A 691 27.33 0.94 25.47
N CYS A 692 26.46 1.02 26.48
CA CYS A 692 25.87 2.27 26.96
C CYS A 692 26.91 3.26 27.48
N ASN A 693 28.09 2.78 27.91
CA ASN A 693 29.20 3.65 28.35
C ASN A 693 29.98 4.28 27.20
N ILE A 694 29.98 3.68 26.01
CA ILE A 694 30.80 4.15 24.87
C ILE A 694 29.98 4.81 23.76
N VAL A 695 28.72 4.40 23.56
CA VAL A 695 27.90 4.90 22.45
C VAL A 695 27.21 6.21 22.87
N PRO A 696 27.43 7.32 22.16
CA PRO A 696 26.71 8.56 22.40
C PRO A 696 25.28 8.51 21.84
N GLY A 697 24.37 9.31 22.39
CA GLY A 697 23.01 9.45 21.88
C GLY A 697 22.17 8.18 22.01
N GLY A 698 21.41 7.89 20.96
CA GLY A 698 20.42 6.82 20.88
C GLY A 698 20.99 5.45 20.52
N MET A 699 20.56 4.44 21.29
CA MET A 699 20.81 3.03 21.01
C MET A 699 19.48 2.31 20.77
N VAL A 700 19.40 1.49 19.73
CA VAL A 700 18.20 0.70 19.42
C VAL A 700 18.55 -0.79 19.51
N CYS A 701 17.87 -1.52 20.37
CA CYS A 701 18.08 -2.94 20.60
C CYS A 701 16.85 -3.73 20.16
N PHE A 702 17.03 -4.53 19.11
CA PHE A 702 15.99 -5.35 18.52
C PHE A 702 15.99 -6.76 19.11
N PHE A 703 14.85 -7.16 19.65
CA PHE A 703 14.58 -8.51 20.13
C PHE A 703 13.76 -9.31 19.10
N PRO A 704 13.89 -10.66 19.09
CA PRO A 704 13.22 -11.51 18.12
C PRO A 704 11.70 -11.66 18.35
N SER A 705 11.18 -11.37 19.55
CA SER A 705 9.75 -11.37 19.84
C SER A 705 9.39 -10.52 21.07
N TYR A 706 8.15 -10.02 21.13
CA TYR A 706 7.63 -9.30 22.30
C TYR A 706 7.64 -10.14 23.58
N GLU A 707 7.39 -11.45 23.46
CA GLU A 707 7.42 -12.36 24.61
C GLU A 707 8.82 -12.47 25.21
N TYR A 708 9.84 -12.55 24.34
CA TYR A 708 11.22 -12.64 24.80
C TYR A 708 11.72 -11.32 25.37
N GLU A 709 11.38 -10.19 24.74
CA GLU A 709 11.68 -8.85 25.28
C GLU A 709 11.10 -8.68 26.69
N LYS A 710 9.83 -9.05 26.89
CA LYS A 710 9.17 -8.99 28.20
C LYS A 710 9.88 -9.88 29.23
N GLN A 711 10.25 -11.11 28.86
CA GLN A 711 10.97 -12.04 29.72
C GLN A 711 12.32 -11.45 30.17
N VAL A 712 13.08 -10.90 29.23
CA VAL A 712 14.38 -10.26 29.48
C VAL A 712 14.22 -9.04 30.38
N TYR A 713 13.25 -8.17 30.08
CA TYR A 713 12.97 -6.96 30.86
C TYR A 713 12.61 -7.28 32.32
N MET A 714 11.73 -8.26 32.53
CA MET A 714 11.36 -8.72 33.87
C MET A 714 12.55 -9.32 34.62
N HIS A 715 13.40 -10.09 33.94
CA HIS A 715 14.57 -10.69 34.54
C HIS A 715 15.61 -9.62 34.95
N TRP A 716 15.88 -8.64 34.10
CA TRP A 716 16.79 -7.52 34.40
C TRP A 716 16.28 -6.59 35.50
N GLY A 717 14.96 -6.47 35.65
CA GLY A 717 14.36 -5.79 36.79
C GLY A 717 14.67 -6.50 38.12
N LYS A 718 14.63 -7.83 38.13
CA LYS A 718 14.94 -8.64 39.33
C LYS A 718 16.43 -8.66 39.68
N THR A 719 17.32 -8.68 38.69
CA THR A 719 18.77 -8.73 38.91
C THR A 719 19.42 -7.36 39.11
N GLY A 720 18.66 -6.26 38.95
CA GLY A 720 19.15 -4.88 39.09
C GLY A 720 19.95 -4.37 37.88
N LEU A 721 20.11 -5.17 36.82
CA LEU A 721 20.77 -4.76 35.57
C LEU A 721 20.02 -3.60 34.89
N LEU A 722 18.69 -3.56 35.00
CA LEU A 722 17.88 -2.48 34.44
C LEU A 722 18.24 -1.11 35.06
N THR A 723 18.52 -1.09 36.37
CA THR A 723 18.96 0.11 37.09
C THR A 723 20.34 0.57 36.62
N GLN A 724 21.26 -0.37 36.36
CA GLN A 724 22.59 -0.06 35.82
C GLN A 724 22.52 0.55 34.41
N LEU A 725 21.64 0.02 33.55
CA LEU A 725 21.38 0.59 32.23
C LEU A 725 20.76 1.99 32.34
N ALA A 726 19.74 2.13 33.20
CA ALA A 726 19.02 3.38 33.43
C ALA A 726 19.93 4.51 33.98
N ALA A 727 21.02 4.16 34.67
CA ALA A 727 22.00 5.14 35.16
C ALA A 727 22.71 5.88 34.04
N LYS A 728 22.85 5.27 32.85
CA LYS A 728 23.54 5.87 31.69
C LYS A 728 22.59 6.28 30.57
N LYS A 729 21.52 5.52 30.34
CA LYS A 729 20.56 5.80 29.26
C LYS A 729 19.12 5.57 29.72
N LYS A 730 18.23 6.52 29.39
CA LYS A 730 16.79 6.35 29.65
C LYS A 730 16.24 5.23 28.76
N ILE A 731 15.53 4.28 29.35
CA ILE A 731 14.99 3.11 28.66
C ILE A 731 13.58 3.40 28.15
N PHE A 732 13.32 3.05 26.90
CA PHE A 732 12.03 3.10 26.25
C PHE A 732 11.68 1.72 25.70
N GLN A 733 10.40 1.36 25.71
CA GLN A 733 9.89 0.11 25.14
C GLN A 733 8.94 0.42 23.99
N GLU A 734 8.96 -0.45 22.98
CA GLU A 734 8.02 -0.39 21.89
C GLU A 734 6.57 -0.63 22.36
N PRO A 735 5.62 0.28 22.04
CA PRO A 735 4.23 0.10 22.41
C PRO A 735 3.53 -0.95 21.53
N LYS A 736 2.61 -1.71 22.12
CA LYS A 736 1.78 -2.68 21.37
C LYS A 736 0.76 -2.01 20.47
N ARG A 737 0.28 -0.81 20.79
CA ARG A 737 -0.76 -0.08 20.02
C ARG A 737 -0.11 0.92 19.05
N ALA A 738 -0.67 1.02 17.84
CA ALA A 738 -0.06 1.82 16.76
C ALA A 738 -0.14 3.33 17.01
N ASN A 739 -1.21 3.79 17.68
CA ASN A 739 -1.41 5.20 18.04
C ASN A 739 -0.40 5.73 19.07
N GLN A 740 0.28 4.86 19.83
CA GLN A 740 1.26 5.25 20.85
C GLN A 740 2.69 5.33 20.28
N VAL A 741 2.93 4.78 19.08
CA VAL A 741 4.25 4.68 18.45
C VAL A 741 4.89 6.06 18.25
N GLU A 742 4.14 7.02 17.70
CA GLU A 742 4.63 8.38 17.45
C GLU A 742 4.96 9.13 18.74
N GLN A 743 4.15 8.95 19.78
CA GLN A 743 4.38 9.57 21.09
C GLN A 743 5.69 9.08 21.71
N VAL A 744 5.91 7.76 21.76
CA VAL A 744 7.13 7.18 22.32
C VAL A 744 8.38 7.62 21.55
N LEU A 745 8.30 7.68 20.21
CA LEU A 745 9.39 8.20 19.37
C LEU A 745 9.70 9.66 19.63
N ALA A 746 8.67 10.50 19.77
CA ALA A 746 8.85 11.92 20.07
C ALA A 746 9.52 12.11 21.43
N GLU A 747 9.13 11.33 22.45
CA GLU A 747 9.75 11.35 23.77
C GLU A 747 11.20 10.84 23.75
N TYR A 748 11.47 9.78 23.00
CA TYR A 748 12.81 9.25 22.77
C TYR A 748 13.74 10.29 22.14
N ALA A 749 13.30 10.94 21.05
CA ALA A 749 14.04 11.98 20.37
C ALA A 749 14.30 13.21 21.26
N LYS A 750 13.27 13.66 22.00
CA LYS A 750 13.40 14.77 22.97
C LYS A 750 14.43 14.44 24.06
N CYS A 751 14.43 13.20 24.57
CA CYS A 751 15.37 12.77 25.60
C CYS A 751 16.82 12.87 25.11
N ILE A 752 17.10 12.38 23.89
CA ILE A 752 18.45 12.42 23.32
C ILE A 752 18.93 13.85 23.13
N LYS A 753 18.08 14.73 22.56
CA LYS A 753 18.42 16.15 22.38
C LYS A 753 18.75 16.84 23.70
N ARG A 754 17.98 16.57 24.76
CA ARG A 754 18.22 17.12 26.10
C ARG A 754 19.55 16.65 26.71
N CYS A 755 19.89 15.37 26.54
CA CYS A 755 21.14 14.81 27.05
C CYS A 755 22.37 15.44 26.38
N ASN A 756 22.30 15.70 25.06
CA ASN A 756 23.38 16.37 24.34
C ASN A 756 23.62 17.82 24.79
N GLN A 757 22.58 18.52 25.26
CA GLN A 757 22.68 19.93 25.66
C GLN A 757 23.13 20.13 27.12
N THR A 758 22.69 19.24 28.03
CA THR A 758 22.88 19.44 29.48
C THR A 758 24.14 18.81 30.06
N GLY A 759 24.91 18.03 29.29
CA GLY A 759 26.21 17.50 29.72
C GLY A 759 26.19 16.64 31.00
N GLY A 760 25.05 16.00 31.30
CA GLY A 760 24.83 15.23 32.52
C GLY A 760 25.37 13.78 32.50
N PRO A 761 25.15 13.00 33.58
CA PRO A 761 25.59 11.60 33.66
C PRO A 761 24.87 10.66 32.67
N MET A 762 23.71 11.08 32.16
CA MET A 762 22.96 10.39 31.11
C MET A 762 23.47 10.78 29.72
N THR A 763 23.93 9.79 28.95
CA THR A 763 24.53 10.00 27.62
C THR A 763 23.54 9.86 26.47
N GLY A 764 22.27 9.59 26.77
CA GLY A 764 21.20 9.46 25.78
C GLY A 764 20.10 8.47 26.20
N ALA A 765 19.55 7.74 25.23
CA ALA A 765 18.42 6.84 25.43
C ALA A 765 18.65 5.46 24.79
N LEU A 766 18.00 4.45 25.34
CA LEU A 766 18.01 3.06 24.87
C LEU A 766 16.57 2.65 24.55
N LEU A 767 16.32 2.22 23.32
CA LEU A 767 15.02 1.78 22.85
C LEU A 767 15.03 0.25 22.66
N PHE A 768 14.15 -0.44 23.37
CA PHE A 768 13.83 -1.84 23.13
C PHE A 768 12.72 -1.93 22.10
N SER A 769 13.01 -2.63 21.01
CA SER A 769 12.10 -2.85 19.89
C SER A 769 12.10 -4.31 19.49
N VAL A 770 11.10 -4.71 18.71
CA VAL A 770 10.95 -6.09 18.23
C VAL A 770 11.13 -6.12 16.71
N VAL A 771 11.87 -7.12 16.22
CA VAL A 771 12.03 -7.33 14.78
C VAL A 771 10.69 -7.71 14.16
N GLY A 772 10.30 -7.05 13.08
CA GLY A 772 8.96 -7.17 12.48
C GLY A 772 7.86 -6.49 13.30
N GLY A 773 8.22 -5.81 14.40
CA GLY A 773 7.34 -4.92 15.15
C GLY A 773 7.08 -3.61 14.41
N LYS A 774 6.19 -2.80 14.98
CA LYS A 774 5.77 -1.50 14.40
C LYS A 774 6.92 -0.52 14.31
N MET A 775 7.84 -0.54 15.28
CA MET A 775 9.00 0.36 15.29
C MET A 775 10.10 -0.07 14.30
N SER A 776 10.09 -1.35 13.91
CA SER A 776 10.98 -1.90 12.89
C SER A 776 10.42 -1.76 11.46
N GLU A 777 9.22 -1.20 11.31
CA GLU A 777 8.57 -0.94 10.02
C GLU A 777 8.29 0.57 9.88
N GLY A 778 8.62 1.19 8.75
CA GLY A 778 8.26 2.59 8.45
C GLY A 778 8.99 3.72 9.21
N ILE A 779 9.76 3.44 10.28
CA ILE A 779 10.46 4.47 11.07
C ILE A 779 11.94 4.60 10.69
N ASN A 780 12.49 5.82 10.82
CA ASN A 780 13.88 6.14 10.48
C ASN A 780 14.62 6.60 11.74
N PHE A 781 15.77 5.98 12.04
CA PHE A 781 16.64 6.38 13.16
C PHE A 781 17.84 7.16 12.63
N SER A 782 17.61 8.39 12.15
CA SER A 782 18.69 9.24 11.63
C SER A 782 19.57 9.80 12.73
N ASP A 783 20.84 10.01 12.41
CA ASP A 783 21.80 10.74 13.23
C ASP A 783 21.88 10.20 14.67
N ASP A 784 21.67 11.08 15.65
CA ASP A 784 21.78 10.76 17.07
C ASP A 784 20.67 9.84 17.57
N LEU A 785 19.62 9.58 16.79
CA LEU A 785 18.55 8.67 17.17
C LEU A 785 18.99 7.20 17.12
N GLY A 786 20.04 6.86 16.35
CA GLY A 786 20.39 5.48 16.03
C GLY A 786 21.89 5.20 15.90
N ARG A 787 22.76 5.79 16.74
CA ARG A 787 24.23 5.64 16.65
C ARG A 787 24.71 4.20 16.84
N CYS A 788 23.95 3.36 17.54
CA CYS A 788 24.18 1.93 17.60
C CYS A 788 22.89 1.14 17.48
N VAL A 789 22.86 0.21 16.53
CA VAL A 789 21.78 -0.77 16.38
C VAL A 789 22.27 -2.14 16.78
N ILE A 790 21.55 -2.77 17.69
CA ILE A 790 21.90 -4.07 18.28
C ILE A 790 20.81 -5.07 17.90
N MET A 791 21.22 -6.19 17.33
CA MET A 791 20.33 -7.29 16.97
C MET A 791 20.56 -8.46 17.93
N VAL A 792 19.61 -8.71 18.83
CA VAL A 792 19.68 -9.81 19.80
C VAL A 792 19.20 -11.10 19.12
N GLY A 793 20.10 -12.04 18.88
CA GLY A 793 19.75 -13.31 18.24
C GLY A 793 19.27 -13.16 16.79
N MET A 794 18.53 -14.17 16.34
CA MET A 794 17.97 -14.26 14.98
C MET A 794 16.45 -14.43 15.04
N PRO A 795 15.66 -13.58 14.36
CA PRO A 795 14.19 -13.58 14.39
C PRO A 795 13.59 -14.68 13.51
N TYR A 796 13.88 -15.94 13.80
CA TYR A 796 13.32 -17.06 13.05
C TYR A 796 11.80 -17.17 13.25
N PRO A 797 11.02 -17.38 12.17
CA PRO A 797 9.57 -17.57 12.29
C PRO A 797 9.24 -18.88 13.01
N ASN A 798 8.02 -18.97 13.54
CA ASN A 798 7.56 -20.19 14.19
C ASN A 798 7.37 -21.34 13.18
N ILE A 799 8.33 -22.27 13.16
CA ILE A 799 8.34 -23.48 12.31
C ILE A 799 7.17 -24.43 12.65
N LYS A 800 6.59 -24.33 13.85
CA LYS A 800 5.41 -25.13 14.24
C LYS A 800 4.10 -24.53 13.73
N SER A 801 4.12 -23.37 13.06
CA SER A 801 2.89 -22.80 12.52
C SER A 801 2.40 -23.63 11.32
N PRO A 802 1.11 -24.03 11.29
CA PRO A 802 0.58 -24.87 10.23
C PRO A 802 0.72 -24.22 8.85
N GLU A 803 0.55 -22.89 8.77
CA GLU A 803 0.70 -22.10 7.54
C GLU A 803 2.11 -22.22 6.95
N LEU A 804 3.14 -22.07 7.80
CA LEU A 804 4.52 -22.15 7.34
C LEU A 804 4.93 -23.59 6.98
N GLN A 805 4.47 -24.59 7.74
CA GLN A 805 4.74 -26.00 7.45
C GLN A 805 4.19 -26.40 6.08
N GLU A 806 2.98 -25.99 5.76
CA GLU A 806 2.36 -26.28 4.47
C GLU A 806 3.06 -25.51 3.33
N LYS A 807 3.45 -24.24 3.55
CA LYS A 807 4.25 -23.48 2.58
C LYS A 807 5.60 -24.14 2.31
N ILE A 808 6.27 -24.65 3.36
CA ILE A 808 7.52 -25.42 3.24
C ILE A 808 7.29 -26.71 2.44
N ALA A 809 6.24 -27.46 2.75
CA ALA A 809 5.91 -28.70 2.05
C ALA A 809 5.62 -28.45 0.56
N TYR A 810 4.86 -27.39 0.26
CA TYR A 810 4.59 -26.96 -1.10
C TYR A 810 5.87 -26.64 -1.87
N LEU A 811 6.71 -25.74 -1.34
CA LEU A 811 7.96 -25.32 -2.01
C LEU A 811 8.92 -26.48 -2.22
N ASN A 812 9.03 -27.40 -1.25
CA ASN A 812 9.87 -28.58 -1.40
C ASN A 812 9.38 -29.54 -2.48
N LYS A 813 8.09 -29.51 -2.82
CA LYS A 813 7.47 -30.34 -3.85
C LYS A 813 7.53 -29.69 -5.24
N THR A 814 7.36 -28.37 -5.32
CA THR A 814 7.21 -27.65 -6.60
C THR A 814 8.50 -27.02 -7.12
N MET A 815 9.45 -26.71 -6.24
CA MET A 815 10.69 -26.02 -6.61
C MET A 815 11.88 -26.98 -6.64
N PRO A 816 12.82 -26.81 -7.60
CA PRO A 816 14.03 -27.60 -7.63
C PRO A 816 14.91 -27.30 -6.41
N LYS A 817 15.73 -28.27 -6.00
CA LYS A 817 16.72 -28.06 -4.93
C LYS A 817 17.85 -27.18 -5.48
N ALA A 818 18.02 -25.99 -4.91
CA ALA A 818 19.16 -25.13 -5.20
C ALA A 818 20.33 -25.49 -4.27
N ALA A 819 21.52 -25.73 -4.82
CA ALA A 819 22.77 -25.99 -4.08
C ALA A 819 22.65 -27.10 -3.00
N GLY A 820 21.87 -28.16 -3.26
CA GLY A 820 21.66 -29.28 -2.34
C GLY A 820 20.82 -28.98 -1.10
N GLN A 821 20.34 -27.74 -0.93
CA GLN A 821 19.44 -27.35 0.16
C GLN A 821 17.98 -27.45 -0.28
N ALA A 822 17.11 -27.86 0.67
CA ALA A 822 15.67 -27.87 0.44
C ALA A 822 15.14 -26.42 0.38
N PRO A 823 14.32 -26.05 -0.63
CA PRO A 823 13.75 -24.70 -0.77
C PRO A 823 13.06 -24.20 0.50
N GLY A 824 12.39 -25.07 1.23
CA GLY A 824 11.73 -24.72 2.49
C GLY A 824 12.69 -24.30 3.60
N ARG A 825 13.91 -24.87 3.68
CA ARG A 825 14.93 -24.41 4.63
C ARG A 825 15.48 -23.05 4.24
N MET A 826 15.70 -22.84 2.94
CA MET A 826 16.12 -21.55 2.41
C MET A 826 15.10 -20.45 2.73
N LEU A 827 13.80 -20.72 2.54
CA LEU A 827 12.72 -19.81 2.92
C LEU A 827 12.82 -19.35 4.37
N ILE A 828 13.02 -20.27 5.32
CA ILE A 828 13.10 -19.95 6.75
C ILE A 828 14.26 -18.98 7.03
N ASP A 829 15.45 -19.28 6.51
CA ASP A 829 16.61 -18.43 6.67
C ASP A 829 16.43 -17.07 5.98
N ASN A 830 15.71 -17.04 4.84
CA ASN A 830 15.48 -15.82 4.07
C ASN A 830 14.45 -14.91 4.72
N LEU A 831 13.38 -15.46 5.32
CA LEU A 831 12.43 -14.70 6.14
C LEU A 831 13.14 -14.05 7.33
N CYS A 832 14.01 -14.78 8.00
CA CYS A 832 14.82 -14.29 9.11
C CYS A 832 15.74 -13.14 8.68
N MET A 833 16.53 -13.35 7.62
CA MET A 833 17.49 -12.34 7.16
C MET A 833 16.83 -11.11 6.52
N LYS A 834 15.69 -11.25 5.85
CA LYS A 834 14.91 -10.10 5.36
C LYS A 834 14.51 -9.19 6.52
N ALA A 835 14.02 -9.76 7.62
CA ALA A 835 13.60 -8.98 8.79
C ALA A 835 14.79 -8.29 9.50
N VAL A 836 15.94 -8.98 9.58
CA VAL A 836 17.20 -8.39 10.09
C VAL A 836 17.66 -7.25 9.19
N ASN A 837 17.75 -7.48 7.88
CA ASN A 837 18.20 -6.51 6.88
C ASN A 837 17.33 -5.25 6.86
N GLN A 838 16.01 -5.43 7.00
CA GLN A 838 15.05 -4.32 7.13
C GLN A 838 15.29 -3.48 8.40
N SER A 839 15.67 -4.12 9.50
CA SER A 839 15.90 -3.45 10.78
C SER A 839 17.24 -2.69 10.80
N ILE A 840 18.29 -3.26 10.22
CA ILE A 840 19.63 -2.64 10.18
C ILE A 840 19.74 -1.52 9.12
N GLY A 841 19.02 -1.62 7.99
CA GLY A 841 18.86 -0.51 7.01
C GLY A 841 18.16 0.73 7.61
N ARG A 842 17.67 0.58 8.84
CA ARG A 842 17.26 1.55 9.87
C ARG A 842 18.15 2.77 10.04
N ALA A 843 19.42 2.42 10.26
CA ALA A 843 20.33 3.16 11.13
C ALA A 843 21.02 4.33 10.44
N ILE A 844 21.06 4.35 9.10
CA ILE A 844 21.86 5.32 8.36
C ILE A 844 21.05 5.88 7.20
N ARG A 845 21.12 7.20 6.99
CA ARG A 845 20.23 7.91 6.06
C ARG A 845 20.88 8.82 5.04
N HIS A 846 22.05 9.35 5.32
CA HIS A 846 22.74 10.22 4.36
C HIS A 846 24.24 10.02 4.44
N GLN A 847 24.96 10.55 3.45
CA GLN A 847 26.40 10.39 3.30
C GLN A 847 27.20 10.74 4.56
N LYS A 848 26.77 11.78 5.29
CA LYS A 848 27.44 12.27 6.51
C LYS A 848 27.08 11.51 7.78
N ASP A 849 26.11 10.60 7.72
CA ASP A 849 25.64 9.86 8.89
C ASP A 849 26.56 8.67 9.18
N PHE A 850 26.59 8.23 10.44
CA PHE A 850 27.41 7.11 10.88
C PHE A 850 26.70 6.31 11.98
N ALA A 851 26.88 4.99 11.95
CA ALA A 851 26.34 4.08 12.96
C ALA A 851 27.18 2.81 13.09
N SER A 852 27.19 2.24 14.29
CA SER A 852 27.69 0.87 14.52
C SER A 852 26.52 -0.12 14.57
N ILE A 853 26.69 -1.30 13.98
CA ILE A 853 25.70 -2.38 13.99
C ILE A 853 26.32 -3.57 14.72
N VAL A 854 25.66 -4.08 15.75
CA VAL A 854 26.15 -5.22 16.54
C VAL A 854 25.17 -6.38 16.43
N LEU A 855 25.59 -7.46 15.78
CA LEU A 855 24.81 -8.68 15.62
C LEU A 855 25.22 -9.68 16.71
N LEU A 856 24.33 -9.92 17.67
CA LEU A 856 24.56 -10.79 18.83
C LEU A 856 24.05 -12.20 18.55
N ASP A 857 24.81 -12.99 17.79
CA ASP A 857 24.63 -14.44 17.67
C ASP A 857 25.82 -15.03 16.91
N HIS A 858 26.39 -16.12 17.40
CA HIS A 858 27.48 -16.77 16.68
C HIS A 858 27.04 -17.30 15.30
N ARG A 859 25.75 -17.58 15.10
CA ARG A 859 25.19 -18.13 13.85
C ARG A 859 25.29 -17.17 12.66
N TYR A 860 25.39 -15.86 12.88
CA TYR A 860 25.62 -14.89 11.80
C TYR A 860 26.96 -15.11 11.08
N SER A 861 27.95 -15.73 11.75
CA SER A 861 29.26 -16.04 11.14
C SER A 861 29.21 -17.20 10.14
N ARG A 862 28.13 -17.98 10.11
CA ARG A 862 27.99 -19.11 9.19
C ARG A 862 27.90 -18.59 7.74
N PRO A 863 28.65 -19.15 6.78
CA PRO A 863 28.67 -18.65 5.40
C PRO A 863 27.28 -18.54 4.75
N ALA A 864 26.38 -19.49 5.03
CA ALA A 864 25.01 -19.51 4.51
C ALA A 864 24.16 -18.32 4.98
N ILE A 865 24.43 -17.77 6.17
CA ILE A 865 23.73 -16.62 6.74
C ILE A 865 24.48 -15.33 6.41
N PHE A 866 25.81 -15.34 6.56
CA PHE A 866 26.67 -14.20 6.26
C PHE A 866 26.50 -13.69 4.82
N ASN A 867 26.34 -14.61 3.86
CA ASN A 867 26.14 -14.25 2.46
C ASN A 867 24.77 -13.63 2.15
N LYS A 868 23.81 -13.64 3.10
CA LYS A 868 22.49 -13.04 2.96
C LYS A 868 22.42 -11.60 3.50
N LEU A 869 23.52 -11.09 4.05
CA LEU A 869 23.65 -9.67 4.39
C LEU A 869 23.80 -8.83 3.11
N PRO A 870 23.28 -7.60 3.07
CA PRO A 870 23.46 -6.69 1.94
C PRO A 870 24.95 -6.46 1.68
N GLN A 871 25.34 -6.36 0.41
CA GLN A 871 26.74 -6.31 0.00
C GLN A 871 27.52 -5.16 0.68
N TRP A 872 26.90 -4.00 0.83
CA TRP A 872 27.51 -2.83 1.47
C TRP A 872 27.80 -3.06 2.97
N ILE A 873 26.94 -3.77 3.70
CA ILE A 873 27.18 -4.15 5.11
C ILE A 873 28.21 -5.29 5.17
N LYS A 874 28.01 -6.32 4.35
CA LYS A 874 28.84 -7.52 4.29
C LYS A 874 30.32 -7.17 4.09
N SER A 875 30.62 -6.24 3.18
CA SER A 875 31.99 -5.81 2.85
C SER A 875 32.76 -5.23 4.05
N GLN A 876 32.06 -4.60 4.99
CA GLN A 876 32.64 -3.96 6.18
C GLN A 876 32.50 -4.81 7.45
N THR A 877 31.81 -5.95 7.38
CA THR A 877 31.42 -6.70 8.58
C THR A 877 32.62 -7.42 9.19
N GLN A 878 32.87 -7.17 10.48
CA GLN A 878 33.93 -7.84 11.23
C GLN A 878 33.37 -8.93 12.13
N VAL A 879 33.84 -10.17 11.96
CA VAL A 879 33.51 -11.28 12.86
C VAL A 879 34.47 -11.26 14.05
N LYS A 880 33.95 -11.09 15.26
CA LYS A 880 34.74 -11.07 16.50
C LYS A 880 34.33 -12.23 17.40
N ALA A 881 35.28 -13.14 17.64
CA ALA A 881 35.08 -14.32 18.46
C ALA A 881 34.82 -13.97 19.94
N GLY A 882 35.43 -12.89 20.46
CA GLY A 882 35.29 -12.46 21.86
C GLY A 882 34.92 -10.99 21.99
N PHE A 883 34.39 -10.63 23.18
CA PHE A 883 33.88 -9.29 23.48
C PHE A 883 34.96 -8.20 23.52
N GLY A 884 36.13 -8.48 24.09
CA GLY A 884 37.21 -7.47 24.23
C GLY A 884 37.61 -6.80 22.90
N PRO A 885 37.97 -7.57 21.86
CA PRO A 885 38.28 -7.02 20.54
C PRO A 885 37.12 -6.26 19.88
N ALA A 886 35.87 -6.72 20.08
CA ALA A 886 34.69 -6.03 19.58
C ALA A 886 34.48 -4.68 20.27
N PHE A 887 34.61 -4.66 21.60
CA PHE A 887 34.48 -3.46 22.42
C PHE A 887 35.56 -2.41 22.09
N ALA A 888 36.81 -2.85 21.90
CA ALA A 888 37.90 -1.98 21.48
C ALA A 888 37.63 -1.32 20.11
N ALA A 889 37.13 -2.09 19.14
CA ALA A 889 36.77 -1.56 17.82
C ALA A 889 35.62 -0.54 17.90
N LEU A 890 34.56 -0.84 18.66
CA LEU A 890 33.43 0.08 18.86
C LEU A 890 33.87 1.37 19.55
N ARG A 891 34.69 1.27 20.60
CA ARG A 891 35.23 2.44 21.30
C ARG A 891 36.06 3.31 20.37
N LYS A 892 36.94 2.71 19.56
CA LYS A 892 37.76 3.43 18.57
C LYS A 892 36.90 4.17 17.57
N PHE A 893 35.93 3.49 16.96
CA PHE A 893 35.02 4.07 15.96
C PHE A 893 34.25 5.28 16.50
N HIS A 894 33.58 5.14 17.66
CA HIS A 894 32.81 6.24 18.24
C HIS A 894 33.70 7.40 18.72
N TRP A 895 34.92 7.11 19.17
CA TRP A 895 35.89 8.14 19.55
C TRP A 895 36.41 8.95 18.36
N GLU A 896 36.75 8.28 17.25
CA GLU A 896 37.19 8.93 16.01
C GLU A 896 36.08 9.82 15.42
N LYS A 897 34.83 9.34 15.41
CA LYS A 897 33.70 10.14 14.91
C LYS A 897 33.35 11.32 15.80
N LYS A 898 33.48 11.17 17.12
CA LYS A 898 33.30 12.30 18.04
C LYS A 898 34.37 13.37 17.83
N SER A 899 35.64 12.97 17.74
CA SER A 899 36.77 13.89 17.57
C SER A 899 36.70 14.66 16.24
N ASN A 900 36.29 13.98 15.16
CA ASN A 900 36.10 14.64 13.86
C ASN A 900 34.86 15.54 13.79
N GLY A 901 33.83 15.28 14.61
CA GLY A 901 32.64 16.13 14.69
C GLY A 901 32.90 17.50 15.37
N GLU A 902 33.76 17.51 16.39
CA GLU A 902 34.18 18.73 17.09
C GLU A 902 35.09 19.63 16.21
N ALA A 903 35.88 19.04 15.31
CA ALA A 903 36.77 19.76 14.38
C ALA A 903 36.07 20.39 13.15
N VAL A 904 34.83 20.03 12.86
CA VAL A 904 34.02 20.57 11.73
C VAL A 904 33.02 21.63 12.21
N SER A 905 32.84 21.75 13.53
CA SER A 905 31.96 22.74 14.18
C SER A 905 32.72 23.91 14.83
N SER A 906 34.04 23.92 14.69
CA SER A 906 34.94 25.05 14.89
C SER A 906 35.41 25.59 13.53
#